data_AF-A0A3N2D7D3-F1
#
_entry.id   AF-A0A3N2D7D3-F1
#
_cell.length_a   1.000
_cell.length_b   1.000
_cell.length_c   1.000
_cell.angle_alpha   90.00
_cell.angle_beta   90.00
_cell.angle_gamma   90.00
#
_symmetry.space_group_name_H-M   'P 1'
#
loop_
_entity.id
_entity.type
_entity.pdbx_description
1 polymer ?
#
loop_
_entity_poly.entity_id
_entity_poly.type
_entity_poly.pdbx_seq_one_letter_code
_entity_poly.pdbx_strand_id
1 'polypeptide(L)'
;MSLSTGEAVAAVGEIRQMPYGLARTQLAETLARRIDAEGPIEVLAYALFAQVESYVWSEEPDKAHVPFQRLLRLWDSSPEVFDETDRQNFFWAFKWMVGGLKSYPEIPASQIEATLADMERRYALAGNGMDAVAYCTFAWANHRRDPDVELAFDAWVATPRDDFSQCEACSLGDEAEYLWSTGRAEQAVRHILDVPPTTRWCATEPGDMLAVLALAQAELGRLREAATAHRRAAAALQTSESDMAEARGRGFQLLARGGQVERALEWLARDGHLLVGAETPLSRLHYQLAVLAGLADLPEPDFQRTVSLPDVPARTLGELRAWLEPRARDLAARFDARNGTDRWAGELERALGRRRFAEPLDLAVIRLDADDDAVLLGGVAAGSDDADGLAGPLGAAGVVDGTNGGATGEVSGGAAGAVDASGAGAADPDGATEPAGYVDRLARAEAASGEGDLAAAAAAYLAGARGAQEAGELLDSGFAYAEAARCAQELGDEDGAHQAYEAAMVRLRAAGADPELMVQVIVAWAPAAARPDRAEVYLDAANALLERLAGVDLGEIPDERLRERRTRELSLRRAELDDALARVIASVGQIGVWGTKDAVDLAVRAAELFAECGDVPSAAHAFWAAGRMLRDATGDEELERAVFCLESAVEGFGLVKDRTNRGEAANELVALLRATGQDARAEEILGTL
;
A
#
# COMPACT_ATOMS: atom_id res chain seq x y z
N MET A 1 -24.18 -30.16 -18.79
CA MET A 1 -25.55 -29.62 -18.64
C MET A 1 -25.49 -28.15 -19.00
N SER A 2 -26.43 -27.68 -19.83
CA SER A 2 -26.54 -26.25 -20.16
C SER A 2 -26.89 -25.47 -18.88
N LEU A 3 -26.20 -24.35 -18.63
CA LEU A 3 -26.46 -23.48 -17.49
C LEU A 3 -27.81 -22.79 -17.71
N SER A 4 -28.66 -22.74 -16.68
CA SER A 4 -29.83 -21.84 -16.73
C SER A 4 -29.39 -20.38 -16.71
N THR A 5 -30.26 -19.47 -17.18
CA THR A 5 -30.01 -18.02 -17.13
C THR A 5 -29.67 -17.54 -15.73
N GLY A 6 -30.39 -18.00 -14.70
CA GLY A 6 -30.14 -17.62 -13.31
C GLY A 6 -28.78 -18.09 -12.79
N GLU A 7 -28.39 -19.34 -13.10
CA GLU A 7 -27.08 -19.87 -12.73
C GLU A 7 -25.94 -19.14 -13.45
N ALA A 8 -26.13 -18.81 -14.74
CA ALA A 8 -25.13 -18.08 -15.51
C ALA A 8 -24.95 -16.63 -15.00
N VAL A 9 -26.03 -15.91 -14.69
CA VAL A 9 -25.97 -14.55 -14.13
C VAL A 9 -25.28 -14.55 -12.76
N ALA A 10 -25.63 -15.50 -11.89
CA ALA A 10 -25.00 -15.63 -10.57
C ALA A 10 -23.50 -15.90 -10.71
N ALA A 11 -23.10 -16.83 -11.57
CA ALA A 11 -21.70 -17.18 -11.80
C ALA A 11 -20.88 -15.99 -12.33
N VAL A 12 -21.41 -15.22 -13.31
CA VAL A 12 -20.72 -14.00 -13.78
C VAL A 12 -20.61 -12.96 -12.66
N GLY A 13 -21.66 -12.79 -11.86
CA GLY A 13 -21.66 -11.87 -10.72
C GLY A 13 -20.64 -12.24 -9.64
N GLU A 14 -20.48 -13.52 -9.35
CA GLU A 14 -19.48 -14.02 -8.40
C GLU A 14 -18.06 -13.76 -8.90
N ILE A 15 -17.78 -14.05 -10.18
CA ILE A 15 -16.47 -13.78 -10.80
C ILE A 15 -16.13 -12.28 -10.75
N ARG A 16 -17.09 -11.40 -11.03
CA ARG A 16 -16.86 -9.94 -10.99
C ARG A 16 -16.57 -9.39 -9.59
N GLN A 17 -16.96 -10.11 -8.54
CA GLN A 17 -16.66 -9.76 -7.14
C GLN A 17 -15.31 -10.30 -6.67
N MET A 18 -14.65 -11.16 -7.46
CA MET A 18 -13.30 -11.63 -7.13
C MET A 18 -12.27 -10.51 -7.31
N PRO A 19 -11.19 -10.50 -6.52
CA PRO A 19 -10.02 -9.67 -6.81
C PRO A 19 -9.49 -9.92 -8.22
N TYR A 20 -8.94 -8.88 -8.84
CA TYR A 20 -8.28 -9.04 -10.14
C TYR A 20 -7.07 -9.97 -10.03
N GLY A 21 -6.81 -10.72 -11.10
CA GLY A 21 -5.71 -11.68 -11.16
C GLY A 21 -6.03 -12.92 -11.99
N LEU A 22 -5.11 -13.88 -11.96
CA LEU A 22 -5.11 -15.04 -12.84
C LEU A 22 -6.36 -15.92 -12.66
N ALA A 23 -6.81 -16.15 -11.42
CA ALA A 23 -7.95 -17.00 -11.13
C ALA A 23 -9.26 -16.41 -11.68
N ARG A 24 -9.52 -15.12 -11.38
CA ARG A 24 -10.66 -14.39 -11.94
C ARG A 24 -10.64 -14.41 -13.47
N THR A 25 -9.49 -14.14 -14.07
CA THR A 25 -9.33 -14.08 -15.54
C THR A 25 -9.63 -15.43 -16.19
N GLN A 26 -9.10 -16.53 -15.65
CA GLN A 26 -9.34 -17.89 -16.19
C GLN A 26 -10.80 -18.34 -16.01
N LEU A 27 -11.42 -18.00 -14.88
CA LEU A 27 -12.85 -18.28 -14.65
C LEU A 27 -13.73 -17.48 -15.62
N ALA A 28 -13.44 -16.18 -15.80
CA ALA A 28 -14.16 -15.33 -16.74
C ALA A 28 -14.06 -15.85 -18.18
N GLU A 29 -12.85 -16.24 -18.62
CA GLU A 29 -12.63 -16.82 -19.96
C GLU A 29 -13.40 -18.14 -20.14
N THR A 30 -13.30 -19.04 -19.17
CA THR A 30 -13.96 -20.35 -19.22
C THR A 30 -15.48 -20.20 -19.25
N LEU A 31 -16.03 -19.33 -18.41
CA LEU A 31 -17.47 -19.09 -18.34
C LEU A 31 -17.99 -18.41 -19.61
N ALA A 32 -17.32 -17.35 -20.08
CA ALA A 32 -17.70 -16.67 -21.32
C ALA A 32 -17.68 -17.61 -22.52
N ARG A 33 -16.64 -18.46 -22.64
CA ARG A 33 -16.55 -19.47 -23.71
C ARG A 33 -17.66 -20.52 -23.62
N ARG A 34 -18.00 -20.97 -22.41
CA ARG A 34 -19.10 -21.93 -22.19
C ARG A 34 -20.46 -21.32 -22.54
N ILE A 35 -20.69 -20.05 -22.18
CA ILE A 35 -21.92 -19.34 -22.50
C ILE A 35 -22.04 -19.11 -24.01
N ASP A 36 -20.97 -18.70 -24.70
CA ASP A 36 -20.96 -18.48 -26.16
C ASP A 36 -21.24 -19.79 -26.93
N ALA A 37 -20.78 -20.94 -26.41
CA ALA A 37 -20.96 -22.23 -27.06
C ALA A 37 -22.33 -22.89 -26.80
N GLU A 38 -22.82 -22.87 -25.56
CA GLU A 38 -23.92 -23.74 -25.13
C GLU A 38 -24.89 -23.07 -24.12
N GLY A 39 -24.65 -21.81 -23.76
CA GLY A 39 -25.38 -21.11 -22.71
C GLY A 39 -26.54 -20.23 -23.20
N PRO A 40 -27.22 -19.56 -22.26
CA PRO A 40 -28.27 -18.59 -22.57
C PRO A 40 -27.63 -17.36 -23.22
N ILE A 41 -28.05 -17.05 -24.45
CA ILE A 41 -27.51 -15.94 -25.23
C ILE A 41 -27.69 -14.59 -24.52
N GLU A 42 -28.75 -14.47 -23.71
CA GLU A 42 -29.10 -13.30 -22.90
C GLU A 42 -28.05 -12.97 -21.83
N VAL A 43 -27.14 -13.88 -21.50
CA VAL A 43 -26.06 -13.65 -20.51
C VAL A 43 -24.71 -13.44 -21.19
N LEU A 44 -24.62 -13.63 -22.51
CA LEU A 44 -23.35 -13.58 -23.23
C LEU A 44 -22.72 -12.18 -23.16
N ALA A 45 -23.52 -11.11 -23.26
CA ALA A 45 -23.03 -9.74 -23.15
C ALA A 45 -22.38 -9.50 -21.78
N TYR A 46 -23.07 -9.89 -20.71
CA TYR A 46 -22.57 -9.77 -19.35
C TYR A 46 -21.26 -10.56 -19.13
N ALA A 47 -21.20 -11.79 -19.62
CA ALA A 47 -20.03 -12.65 -19.49
C ALA A 47 -18.82 -12.13 -20.28
N LEU A 48 -19.04 -11.63 -21.50
CA LEU A 48 -17.98 -11.02 -22.31
C LEU A 48 -17.47 -9.72 -21.67
N PHE A 49 -18.35 -8.91 -21.08
CA PHE A 49 -17.93 -7.72 -20.34
C PHE A 49 -17.09 -8.08 -19.11
N ALA A 50 -17.50 -9.08 -18.32
CA ALA A 50 -16.70 -9.56 -17.19
C ALA A 50 -15.31 -10.05 -17.63
N GLN A 51 -15.21 -10.69 -18.80
CA GLN A 51 -13.93 -11.09 -19.39
C GLN A 51 -13.09 -9.88 -19.83
N VAL A 52 -13.68 -8.88 -20.49
CA VAL A 52 -13.00 -7.61 -20.84
C VAL A 52 -12.47 -6.93 -19.57
N GLU A 53 -13.31 -6.75 -18.56
CA GLU A 53 -12.98 -6.12 -17.29
C GLU A 53 -11.82 -6.86 -16.59
N SER A 54 -11.82 -8.20 -16.61
CA SER A 54 -10.74 -8.99 -16.01
C SER A 54 -9.41 -8.85 -16.75
N TYR A 55 -9.41 -8.77 -18.09
CA TYR A 55 -8.18 -8.51 -18.85
C TYR A 55 -7.65 -7.09 -18.63
N VAL A 56 -8.51 -6.06 -18.63
CA VAL A 56 -8.11 -4.65 -18.46
C VAL A 56 -7.35 -4.42 -17.15
N TRP A 57 -7.69 -5.15 -16.10
CA TRP A 57 -7.09 -5.02 -14.76
C TRP A 57 -6.18 -6.21 -14.39
N SER A 58 -5.69 -6.96 -15.38
CA SER A 58 -4.68 -8.00 -15.18
C SER A 58 -3.42 -7.69 -15.99
N GLU A 59 -2.42 -8.56 -15.91
CA GLU A 59 -1.14 -8.45 -16.63
C GLU A 59 -1.26 -8.57 -18.16
N GLU A 60 -2.46 -8.85 -18.69
CA GLU A 60 -2.69 -9.10 -20.13
C GLU A 60 -3.79 -8.19 -20.74
N PRO A 61 -3.69 -6.86 -20.62
CA PRO A 61 -4.74 -5.93 -21.07
C PRO A 61 -4.95 -5.94 -22.59
N ASP A 62 -3.95 -6.36 -23.36
CA ASP A 62 -4.05 -6.51 -24.82
C ASP A 62 -5.05 -7.61 -25.21
N LYS A 63 -5.23 -8.64 -24.37
CA LYS A 63 -6.21 -9.71 -24.62
C LYS A 63 -7.64 -9.23 -24.52
N ALA A 64 -7.92 -8.09 -23.87
CA ALA A 64 -9.25 -7.50 -23.77
C ALA A 64 -9.86 -7.16 -25.15
N HIS A 65 -9.03 -6.92 -26.18
CA HIS A 65 -9.50 -6.57 -27.52
C HIS A 65 -10.35 -7.66 -28.17
N VAL A 66 -10.04 -8.93 -27.91
CA VAL A 66 -10.74 -10.08 -28.53
C VAL A 66 -12.19 -10.21 -28.02
N PRO A 67 -12.46 -10.31 -26.70
CA PRO A 67 -13.83 -10.35 -26.19
C PRO A 67 -14.58 -9.04 -26.47
N PHE A 68 -13.92 -7.89 -26.49
CA PHE A 68 -14.56 -6.63 -26.88
C PHE A 68 -15.03 -6.65 -28.36
N GLN A 69 -14.23 -7.17 -29.29
CA GLN A 69 -14.66 -7.36 -30.68
C GLN A 69 -15.81 -8.37 -30.81
N ARG A 70 -15.89 -9.37 -29.94
CA ARG A 70 -17.04 -10.28 -29.87
C ARG A 70 -18.29 -9.53 -29.40
N LEU A 71 -18.16 -8.68 -28.39
CA LEU A 71 -19.24 -7.85 -27.84
C LEU A 71 -19.78 -6.84 -28.89
N LEU A 72 -18.88 -6.19 -29.64
CA LEU A 72 -19.26 -5.31 -30.77
C LEU A 72 -20.09 -6.05 -31.83
N ARG A 73 -19.65 -7.26 -32.22
CA ARG A 73 -20.40 -8.09 -33.18
C ARG A 73 -21.75 -8.52 -32.65
N LEU A 74 -21.85 -8.85 -31.36
CA LEU A 74 -23.10 -9.20 -30.72
C LEU A 74 -24.07 -8.02 -30.71
N TRP A 75 -23.59 -6.82 -30.37
CA TRP A 75 -24.37 -5.58 -30.44
C TRP A 75 -24.88 -5.28 -31.85
N ASP A 76 -24.02 -5.46 -32.86
CA ASP A 76 -24.38 -5.17 -34.25
C ASP A 76 -25.37 -6.20 -34.84
N SER A 77 -25.30 -7.47 -34.42
CA SER A 77 -26.18 -8.52 -34.94
C SER A 77 -27.47 -8.69 -34.15
N SER A 78 -27.44 -8.44 -32.85
CA SER A 78 -28.50 -8.80 -31.90
C SER A 78 -28.55 -7.83 -30.71
N PRO A 79 -28.82 -6.53 -30.94
CA PRO A 79 -28.86 -5.52 -29.87
C PRO A 79 -29.96 -5.80 -28.83
N GLU A 80 -31.00 -6.55 -29.19
CA GLU A 80 -32.10 -6.96 -28.30
C GLU A 80 -31.67 -7.92 -27.18
N VAL A 81 -30.49 -8.52 -27.29
CA VAL A 81 -29.91 -9.42 -26.27
C VAL A 81 -29.39 -8.64 -25.07
N PHE A 82 -29.05 -7.35 -25.24
CA PHE A 82 -28.50 -6.52 -24.18
C PHE A 82 -29.63 -5.94 -23.33
N ASP A 83 -29.59 -6.22 -22.03
CA ASP A 83 -30.42 -5.50 -21.07
C ASP A 83 -29.85 -4.09 -20.78
N GLU A 84 -30.51 -3.34 -19.91
CA GLU A 84 -30.08 -1.97 -19.58
C GLU A 84 -28.68 -1.92 -18.95
N THR A 85 -28.34 -2.91 -18.13
CA THR A 85 -27.03 -2.99 -17.47
C THR A 85 -25.95 -3.37 -18.48
N ASP A 86 -26.23 -4.32 -19.36
CA ASP A 86 -25.33 -4.72 -20.45
C ASP A 86 -25.07 -3.56 -21.42
N ARG A 87 -26.11 -2.77 -21.73
CA ARG A 87 -25.97 -1.56 -22.54
C ARG A 87 -25.04 -0.55 -21.88
N GLN A 88 -25.25 -0.29 -20.59
CA GLN A 88 -24.39 0.62 -19.83
C GLN A 88 -22.93 0.11 -19.84
N ASN A 89 -22.71 -1.15 -19.50
CA ASN A 89 -21.38 -1.79 -19.48
C ASN A 89 -20.70 -1.78 -20.85
N PHE A 90 -21.46 -2.05 -21.92
CA PHE A 90 -20.96 -2.02 -23.29
C PHE A 90 -20.43 -0.63 -23.68
N PHE A 91 -21.23 0.41 -23.46
CA PHE A 91 -20.81 1.78 -23.77
C PHE A 91 -19.66 2.24 -22.87
N TRP A 92 -19.69 1.87 -21.59
CA TRP A 92 -18.60 2.11 -20.64
C TRP A 92 -17.28 1.48 -21.10
N ALA A 93 -17.31 0.24 -21.60
CA ALA A 93 -16.13 -0.46 -22.10
C ALA A 93 -15.40 0.29 -23.22
N PHE A 94 -16.11 1.04 -24.09
CA PHE A 94 -15.45 1.82 -25.14
C PHE A 94 -14.41 2.78 -24.59
N LYS A 95 -14.62 3.38 -23.41
CA LYS A 95 -13.69 4.36 -22.86
C LYS A 95 -12.33 3.73 -22.58
N TRP A 96 -12.31 2.55 -21.96
CA TRP A 96 -11.09 1.80 -21.70
C TRP A 96 -10.48 1.25 -22.99
N MET A 97 -11.32 0.67 -23.85
CA MET A 97 -10.85 -0.01 -25.05
C MET A 97 -10.30 0.96 -26.10
N VAL A 98 -10.99 2.08 -26.37
CA VAL A 98 -10.56 3.11 -27.32
C VAL A 98 -9.44 3.95 -26.73
N GLY A 99 -9.58 4.38 -25.47
CA GLY A 99 -8.55 5.14 -24.77
C GLY A 99 -7.24 4.37 -24.61
N GLY A 100 -7.30 3.04 -24.51
CA GLY A 100 -6.14 2.15 -24.39
C GLY A 100 -5.39 1.90 -25.69
N LEU A 101 -6.00 2.08 -26.88
CA LEU A 101 -5.32 1.81 -28.16
C LEU A 101 -4.05 2.64 -28.35
N LYS A 102 -4.05 3.88 -27.83
CA LYS A 102 -2.89 4.77 -27.92
C LYS A 102 -1.65 4.24 -27.20
N SER A 103 -1.83 3.28 -26.28
CA SER A 103 -0.78 2.70 -25.44
C SER A 103 0.12 1.71 -26.18
N TYR A 104 -0.23 1.33 -27.42
CA TYR A 104 0.50 0.37 -28.23
C TYR A 104 1.01 1.03 -29.53
N PRO A 105 2.32 1.09 -29.77
CA PRO A 105 2.88 1.69 -30.98
C PRO A 105 2.58 0.87 -32.25
N GLU A 106 2.23 -0.41 -32.12
CA GLU A 106 1.91 -1.31 -33.23
C GLU A 106 0.52 -1.02 -33.84
N ILE A 107 -0.38 -0.39 -33.09
CA ILE A 107 -1.73 -0.05 -33.57
C ILE A 107 -1.62 1.22 -34.44
N PRO A 108 -1.96 1.18 -35.74
CA PRO A 108 -1.84 2.33 -36.62
C PRO A 108 -2.71 3.52 -36.18
N ALA A 109 -2.21 4.74 -36.35
CA ALA A 109 -2.95 5.97 -36.04
C ALA A 109 -4.32 6.03 -36.74
N SER A 110 -4.40 5.60 -38.01
CA SER A 110 -5.66 5.54 -38.76
C SER A 110 -6.68 4.57 -38.16
N GLN A 111 -6.23 3.49 -37.51
CA GLN A 111 -7.12 2.56 -36.82
C GLN A 111 -7.66 3.19 -35.53
N ILE A 112 -6.84 3.93 -34.79
CA ILE A 112 -7.27 4.66 -33.58
C ILE A 112 -8.32 5.71 -33.94
N GLU A 113 -8.04 6.52 -34.97
CA GLU A 113 -8.96 7.54 -35.48
C GLU A 113 -10.28 6.93 -35.96
N ALA A 114 -10.22 5.83 -36.73
CA ALA A 114 -11.42 5.13 -37.18
C ALA A 114 -12.25 4.58 -36.01
N THR A 115 -11.60 4.05 -34.97
CA THR A 115 -12.29 3.50 -33.79
C THR A 115 -12.91 4.61 -32.94
N LEU A 116 -12.24 5.77 -32.81
CA LEU A 116 -12.79 6.94 -32.13
C LEU A 116 -14.02 7.50 -32.87
N ALA A 117 -13.96 7.62 -34.20
CA ALA A 117 -15.11 8.00 -35.01
C ALA A 117 -16.26 6.96 -34.94
N ASP A 118 -15.91 5.68 -34.74
CA ASP A 118 -16.89 4.62 -34.51
C ASP A 118 -17.61 4.78 -33.18
N MET A 119 -16.85 5.05 -32.11
CA MET A 119 -17.37 5.36 -30.78
C MET A 119 -18.30 6.56 -30.82
N GLU A 120 -17.88 7.69 -31.40
CA GLU A 120 -18.68 8.91 -31.55
C GLU A 120 -20.03 8.62 -32.23
N ARG A 121 -19.99 7.92 -33.37
CA ARG A 121 -21.20 7.57 -34.12
C ARG A 121 -22.15 6.70 -33.30
N ARG A 122 -21.63 5.70 -32.58
CA ARG A 122 -22.44 4.79 -31.77
C ARG A 122 -23.07 5.49 -30.57
N TYR A 123 -22.31 6.32 -29.88
CA TYR A 123 -22.81 7.16 -28.78
C TYR A 123 -23.93 8.09 -29.26
N ALA A 124 -23.75 8.73 -30.42
CA ALA A 124 -24.77 9.62 -31.01
C ALA A 124 -26.05 8.85 -31.38
N LEU A 125 -25.92 7.69 -32.01
CA LEU A 125 -27.07 6.84 -32.38
C LEU A 125 -27.83 6.32 -31.16
N ALA A 126 -27.13 6.05 -30.06
CA ALA A 126 -27.73 5.61 -28.79
C ALA A 126 -28.34 6.76 -27.98
N GLY A 127 -28.07 8.01 -28.34
CA GLY A 127 -28.52 9.19 -27.58
C GLY A 127 -27.74 9.42 -26.29
N ASN A 128 -26.52 8.90 -26.19
CA ASN A 128 -25.65 9.06 -25.03
C ASN A 128 -25.02 10.47 -25.02
N GLY A 129 -24.57 10.91 -23.85
CA GLY A 129 -23.72 12.10 -23.73
C GLY A 129 -22.35 11.88 -24.39
N MET A 130 -21.59 12.96 -24.58
CA MET A 130 -20.37 12.96 -25.40
C MET A 130 -19.09 13.14 -24.60
N ASP A 131 -19.15 13.16 -23.27
CA ASP A 131 -17.98 13.45 -22.43
C ASP A 131 -16.85 12.43 -22.64
N ALA A 132 -17.19 11.14 -22.67
CA ALA A 132 -16.21 10.07 -22.94
C ALA A 132 -15.54 10.20 -24.31
N VAL A 133 -16.29 10.64 -25.33
CA VAL A 133 -15.77 10.85 -26.69
C VAL A 133 -14.85 12.07 -26.72
N ALA A 134 -15.25 13.15 -26.06
CA ALA A 134 -14.45 14.37 -25.95
C ALA A 134 -13.14 14.10 -25.22
N TYR A 135 -13.17 13.36 -24.10
CA TYR A 135 -11.97 12.90 -23.40
C TYR A 135 -11.05 12.07 -24.29
N CYS A 136 -11.56 11.03 -24.95
CA CYS A 136 -10.74 10.19 -25.83
C CYS A 136 -10.13 10.98 -26.99
N THR A 137 -10.85 11.98 -27.51
CA THR A 137 -10.37 12.91 -28.54
C THR A 137 -9.21 13.77 -28.01
N PHE A 138 -9.39 14.38 -26.85
CA PHE A 138 -8.34 15.12 -26.15
C PHE A 138 -7.12 14.24 -25.85
N ALA A 139 -7.32 13.05 -25.28
CA ALA A 139 -6.24 12.14 -24.90
C ALA A 139 -5.41 11.71 -26.13
N TRP A 140 -6.07 11.51 -27.28
CA TRP A 140 -5.38 11.23 -28.55
C TRP A 140 -4.59 12.43 -29.07
N ALA A 141 -5.19 13.62 -29.06
CA ALA A 141 -4.54 14.86 -29.46
C ALA A 141 -3.32 15.17 -28.57
N ASN A 142 -3.47 15.04 -27.25
CA ASN A 142 -2.39 15.20 -26.27
C ASN A 142 -1.29 14.16 -26.49
N HIS A 143 -1.67 12.91 -26.74
CA HIS A 143 -0.70 11.85 -26.99
C HIS A 143 0.19 12.14 -28.22
N ARG A 144 -0.32 12.87 -29.21
CA ARG A 144 0.43 13.26 -30.41
C ARG A 144 1.07 14.64 -30.31
N ARG A 145 0.71 15.42 -29.29
CA ARG A 145 0.99 16.86 -29.23
C ARG A 145 0.46 17.59 -30.47
N ASP A 146 -0.78 17.24 -30.84
CA ASP A 146 -1.49 17.86 -31.95
C ASP A 146 -1.58 19.39 -31.75
N PRO A 147 -1.39 20.22 -32.80
CA PRO A 147 -1.61 21.67 -32.70
C PRO A 147 -2.94 22.08 -32.08
N ASP A 148 -4.00 21.28 -32.25
CA ASP A 148 -5.35 21.57 -31.75
C ASP A 148 -5.63 20.98 -30.36
N VAL A 149 -4.62 20.46 -29.64
CA VAL A 149 -4.80 19.81 -28.34
C VAL A 149 -5.48 20.68 -27.28
N GLU A 150 -5.17 21.97 -27.21
CA GLU A 150 -5.81 22.89 -26.24
C GLU A 150 -7.30 23.09 -26.56
N LEU A 151 -7.68 23.11 -27.85
CA LEU A 151 -9.08 23.17 -28.25
C LEU A 151 -9.82 21.89 -27.85
N ALA A 152 -9.17 20.73 -28.00
CA ALA A 152 -9.74 19.46 -27.58
C ALA A 152 -9.88 19.38 -26.04
N PHE A 153 -8.90 19.92 -25.30
CA PHE A 153 -8.97 20.02 -23.84
C PHE A 153 -10.13 20.92 -23.40
N ASP A 154 -10.23 22.13 -23.94
CA ASP A 154 -11.32 23.06 -23.63
C ASP A 154 -12.69 22.46 -23.99
N ALA A 155 -12.78 21.74 -25.10
CA ALA A 155 -14.00 21.06 -25.53
C ALA A 155 -14.40 19.95 -24.55
N TRP A 156 -13.44 19.14 -24.09
CA TRP A 156 -13.69 18.11 -23.08
C TRP A 156 -14.16 18.72 -21.76
N VAL A 157 -13.41 19.67 -21.19
CA VAL A 157 -13.77 20.34 -19.92
C VAL A 157 -15.14 21.02 -19.99
N ALA A 158 -15.52 21.56 -21.15
CA ALA A 158 -16.83 22.18 -21.35
C ALA A 158 -17.97 21.19 -21.64
N THR A 159 -17.67 19.92 -21.94
CA THR A 159 -18.68 18.91 -22.24
C THR A 159 -19.39 18.50 -20.94
N PRO A 160 -20.73 18.56 -20.88
CA PRO A 160 -21.47 18.13 -19.69
C PRO A 160 -21.20 16.67 -19.38
N ARG A 161 -20.94 16.39 -18.10
CA ARG A 161 -20.79 15.03 -17.60
C ARG A 161 -22.06 14.22 -17.80
N ASP A 162 -21.88 12.93 -18.07
CA ASP A 162 -22.94 11.95 -18.30
C ASP A 162 -22.58 10.59 -17.67
N ASP A 163 -23.43 9.58 -17.86
CA ASP A 163 -23.26 8.25 -17.26
C ASP A 163 -22.01 7.49 -17.77
N PHE A 164 -21.37 7.96 -18.84
CA PHE A 164 -20.16 7.40 -19.44
C PHE A 164 -18.91 8.25 -19.17
N SER A 165 -19.05 9.35 -18.44
CA SER A 165 -17.93 10.22 -18.06
C SER A 165 -16.81 9.46 -17.36
N GLN A 166 -15.60 10.02 -17.42
CA GLN A 166 -14.56 9.68 -16.44
C GLN A 166 -15.09 9.82 -15.02
N CYS A 167 -14.64 8.96 -14.09
CA CYS A 167 -15.00 9.18 -12.70
C CYS A 167 -14.52 10.58 -12.27
N GLU A 168 -15.18 11.18 -11.29
CA GLU A 168 -14.89 12.57 -10.91
C GLU A 168 -13.42 12.75 -10.54
N ALA A 169 -12.85 11.82 -9.76
CA ALA A 169 -11.44 11.85 -9.37
C ALA A 169 -10.50 11.76 -10.58
N CYS A 170 -10.71 10.80 -11.51
CA CYS A 170 -9.87 10.66 -12.70
C CYS A 170 -9.95 11.88 -13.62
N SER A 171 -11.14 12.50 -13.76
CA SER A 171 -11.29 13.70 -14.59
C SER A 171 -10.40 14.83 -14.05
N LEU A 172 -10.43 15.04 -12.73
CA LEU A 172 -9.60 16.04 -12.05
C LEU A 172 -8.10 15.72 -12.15
N GLY A 173 -7.73 14.43 -12.02
CA GLY A 173 -6.36 13.95 -12.21
C GLY A 173 -5.84 14.21 -13.62
N ASP A 174 -6.59 13.80 -14.64
CA ASP A 174 -6.30 13.98 -16.07
C ASP A 174 -6.16 15.49 -16.41
N GLU A 175 -7.07 16.34 -15.92
CA GLU A 175 -7.00 17.80 -16.09
C GLU A 175 -5.73 18.39 -15.45
N ALA A 176 -5.44 18.02 -14.20
CA ALA A 176 -4.28 18.52 -13.48
C ALA A 176 -2.96 18.07 -14.11
N GLU A 177 -2.88 16.83 -14.59
CA GLU A 177 -1.72 16.32 -15.31
C GLU A 177 -1.46 17.14 -16.58
N TYR A 178 -2.51 17.41 -17.38
CA TYR A 178 -2.37 18.20 -18.59
C TYR A 178 -1.90 19.62 -18.30
N LEU A 179 -2.49 20.27 -17.28
CA LEU A 179 -2.06 21.59 -16.82
C LEU A 179 -0.59 21.58 -16.39
N TRP A 180 -0.16 20.58 -15.61
CA TRP A 180 1.22 20.47 -15.16
C TRP A 180 2.20 20.24 -16.31
N SER A 181 1.93 19.26 -17.19
CA SER A 181 2.81 18.86 -18.29
C SER A 181 3.01 19.98 -19.34
N THR A 182 2.07 20.91 -19.44
CA THR A 182 2.14 22.11 -20.30
C THR A 182 2.72 23.35 -19.60
N GLY A 183 3.23 23.21 -18.38
CA GLY A 183 3.90 24.28 -17.64
C GLY A 183 2.98 25.17 -16.80
N ARG A 184 1.71 24.78 -16.59
CA ARG A 184 0.72 25.50 -15.77
C ARG A 184 0.65 24.93 -14.34
N ALA A 185 1.82 24.75 -13.69
CA ALA A 185 1.94 24.09 -12.39
C ALA A 185 1.06 24.72 -11.28
N GLU A 186 0.99 26.05 -11.15
CA GLU A 186 0.07 26.69 -10.19
C GLU A 186 -1.41 26.36 -10.43
N GLN A 187 -1.82 26.13 -11.69
CA GLN A 187 -3.20 25.77 -12.00
C GLN A 187 -3.47 24.32 -11.62
N ALA A 188 -2.55 23.41 -11.97
CA ALA A 188 -2.63 22.00 -11.56
C ALA A 188 -2.71 21.85 -10.03
N VAL A 189 -1.86 22.57 -9.29
CA VAL A 189 -1.88 22.55 -7.81
C VAL A 189 -3.23 23.02 -7.26
N ARG A 190 -3.76 24.15 -7.76
CA ARG A 190 -5.08 24.64 -7.33
C ARG A 190 -6.18 23.64 -7.65
N HIS A 191 -6.17 23.10 -8.87
CA HIS A 191 -7.15 22.14 -9.33
C HIS A 191 -7.22 20.89 -8.43
N ILE A 192 -6.06 20.37 -8.00
CA ILE A 192 -5.97 19.22 -7.08
C ILE A 192 -6.37 19.58 -5.64
N LEU A 193 -6.00 20.76 -5.16
CA LEU A 193 -6.30 21.17 -3.77
C LEU A 193 -7.76 21.57 -3.57
N ASP A 194 -8.45 22.00 -4.62
CA ASP A 194 -9.85 22.40 -4.61
C ASP A 194 -10.82 21.20 -4.77
N VAL A 195 -10.30 19.96 -4.80
CA VAL A 195 -11.11 18.74 -4.91
C VAL A 195 -12.09 18.65 -3.73
N PRO A 196 -13.40 18.49 -3.99
CA PRO A 196 -14.39 18.38 -2.93
C PRO A 196 -14.10 17.21 -1.96
N PRO A 197 -14.26 17.38 -0.64
CA PRO A 197 -14.14 16.27 0.32
C PRO A 197 -15.12 15.12 0.06
N THR A 198 -16.18 15.36 -0.72
CA THR A 198 -17.20 14.37 -1.09
C THR A 198 -16.83 13.53 -2.31
N THR A 199 -15.71 13.82 -2.98
CA THR A 199 -15.28 13.10 -4.19
C THR A 199 -15.03 11.62 -3.86
N ARG A 200 -15.61 10.74 -4.68
CA ARG A 200 -15.38 9.30 -4.57
C ARG A 200 -14.10 8.92 -5.30
N TRP A 201 -13.23 8.22 -4.60
CA TRP A 201 -11.97 7.70 -5.12
C TRP A 201 -12.18 6.38 -5.87
N CYS A 202 -11.33 6.11 -6.85
CA CYS A 202 -11.36 4.87 -7.64
C CYS A 202 -10.07 4.09 -7.43
N ALA A 203 -9.84 3.00 -8.17
CA ALA A 203 -8.64 2.17 -7.99
C ALA A 203 -7.31 2.91 -8.23
N THR A 204 -7.30 3.95 -9.07
CA THR A 204 -6.08 4.69 -9.46
C THR A 204 -5.90 6.01 -8.71
N GLU A 205 -6.98 6.57 -8.15
CA GLU A 205 -6.99 7.87 -7.47
C GLU A 205 -7.24 7.67 -5.97
N PRO A 206 -6.61 8.44 -5.07
CA PRO A 206 -5.88 9.69 -5.32
C PRO A 206 -4.37 9.47 -5.61
N GLY A 207 -3.91 8.24 -5.75
CA GLY A 207 -2.49 7.92 -5.91
C GLY A 207 -1.83 8.69 -7.05
N ASP A 208 -2.47 8.71 -8.22
CA ASP A 208 -1.92 9.39 -9.40
C ASP A 208 -1.93 10.92 -9.26
N MET A 209 -3.08 11.53 -8.92
CA MET A 209 -3.16 12.97 -8.76
C MET A 209 -2.22 13.50 -7.65
N LEU A 210 -2.02 12.74 -6.58
CA LEU A 210 -1.09 13.13 -5.51
C LEU A 210 0.37 13.04 -5.96
N ALA A 211 0.71 12.10 -6.85
CA ALA A 211 2.04 12.04 -7.47
C ALA A 211 2.29 13.25 -8.40
N VAL A 212 1.28 13.67 -9.16
CA VAL A 212 1.32 14.93 -9.94
C VAL A 212 1.49 16.14 -9.00
N LEU A 213 0.69 16.21 -7.93
CA LEU A 213 0.76 17.30 -6.94
C LEU A 213 2.17 17.42 -6.34
N ALA A 214 2.79 16.29 -5.97
CA ALA A 214 4.10 16.29 -5.35
C ALA A 214 5.17 16.89 -6.28
N LEU A 215 5.21 16.46 -7.55
CA LEU A 215 6.13 17.03 -8.53
C LEU A 215 5.80 18.49 -8.86
N ALA A 216 4.52 18.83 -9.02
CA ALA A 216 4.11 20.20 -9.31
C ALA A 216 4.51 21.16 -8.18
N GLN A 217 4.28 20.81 -6.91
CA GLN A 217 4.73 21.60 -5.76
C GLN A 217 6.27 21.72 -5.72
N ALA A 218 7.00 20.64 -6.02
CA ALA A 218 8.45 20.67 -6.03
C ALA A 218 9.03 21.57 -7.13
N GLU A 219 8.46 21.57 -8.33
CA GLU A 219 8.87 22.48 -9.42
C GLU A 219 8.57 23.96 -9.08
N LEU A 220 7.63 24.23 -8.17
CA LEU A 220 7.35 25.56 -7.62
C LEU A 220 8.24 25.92 -6.42
N GLY A 221 9.16 25.04 -6.01
CA GLY A 221 10.04 25.25 -4.85
C GLY A 221 9.36 25.01 -3.49
N ARG A 222 8.15 24.43 -3.47
CA ARG A 222 7.36 24.16 -2.26
C ARG A 222 7.63 22.75 -1.75
N LEU A 223 8.86 22.51 -1.30
CA LEU A 223 9.35 21.16 -1.00
C LEU A 223 8.67 20.51 0.21
N ARG A 224 8.21 21.30 1.19
CA ARG A 224 7.47 20.77 2.35
C ARG A 224 6.11 20.22 1.95
N GLU A 225 5.40 20.96 1.10
CA GLU A 225 4.13 20.56 0.51
C GLU A 225 4.32 19.36 -0.42
N ALA A 226 5.41 19.36 -1.21
CA ALA A 226 5.77 18.22 -2.05
C ALA A 226 6.02 16.94 -1.24
N ALA A 227 6.74 17.02 -0.12
CA ALA A 227 6.97 15.88 0.77
C ALA A 227 5.65 15.36 1.36
N THR A 228 4.75 16.26 1.75
CA THR A 228 3.42 15.88 2.27
C THR A 228 2.58 15.19 1.20
N ALA A 229 2.54 15.73 -0.02
CA ALA A 229 1.85 15.10 -1.15
C ALA A 229 2.45 13.75 -1.52
N HIS A 230 3.79 13.64 -1.50
CA HIS A 230 4.50 12.39 -1.76
C HIS A 230 4.15 11.29 -0.79
N ARG A 231 4.13 11.57 0.52
CA ARG A 231 3.81 10.54 1.53
C ARG A 231 2.38 10.02 1.37
N ARG A 232 1.43 10.92 1.09
CA ARG A 232 0.05 10.55 0.77
C ARG A 232 -0.06 9.73 -0.52
N ALA A 233 0.69 10.10 -1.56
CA ALA A 233 0.75 9.34 -2.80
C ALA A 233 1.35 7.95 -2.57
N ALA A 234 2.45 7.86 -1.82
CA ALA A 234 3.11 6.60 -1.48
C ALA A 234 2.18 5.65 -0.73
N ALA A 235 1.44 6.15 0.26
CA ALA A 235 0.44 5.37 0.99
C ALA A 235 -0.68 4.87 0.05
N ALA A 236 -1.25 5.74 -0.80
CA ALA A 236 -2.29 5.34 -1.75
C ALA A 236 -1.80 4.30 -2.78
N LEU A 237 -0.54 4.41 -3.23
CA LEU A 237 0.06 3.48 -4.19
C LEU A 237 0.41 2.11 -3.57
N GLN A 238 0.57 2.01 -2.25
CA GLN A 238 0.76 0.72 -1.58
C GLN A 238 -0.50 -0.15 -1.62
N THR A 239 -1.68 0.47 -1.63
CA THR A 239 -2.99 -0.21 -1.65
C THR A 239 -3.61 -0.30 -3.04
N SER A 240 -2.88 0.11 -4.09
CA SER A 240 -3.39 0.10 -5.46
C SER A 240 -3.38 -1.31 -6.05
N GLU A 241 -4.46 -1.68 -6.73
CA GLU A 241 -4.63 -2.99 -7.39
C GLU A 241 -3.97 -3.08 -8.77
N SER A 242 -3.58 -1.96 -9.40
CA SER A 242 -2.87 -1.93 -10.69
C SER A 242 -1.40 -1.52 -10.57
N ASP A 243 -0.63 -1.72 -11.65
CA ASP A 243 0.80 -1.40 -11.70
C ASP A 243 1.09 0.07 -11.39
N MET A 244 0.19 0.99 -11.76
CA MET A 244 0.34 2.45 -11.54
C MET A 244 1.73 2.98 -11.95
N ALA A 245 2.29 2.44 -13.04
CA ALA A 245 3.70 2.64 -13.40
C ALA A 245 4.08 4.12 -13.53
N GLU A 246 3.18 4.94 -14.07
CA GLU A 246 3.43 6.37 -14.18
C GLU A 246 3.52 7.09 -12.82
N ALA A 247 2.55 6.89 -11.93
CA ALA A 247 2.56 7.43 -10.57
C ALA A 247 3.79 6.97 -9.77
N ARG A 248 4.15 5.69 -9.87
CA ARG A 248 5.34 5.12 -9.23
C ARG A 248 6.62 5.74 -9.79
N GLY A 249 6.68 5.96 -11.10
CA GLY A 249 7.80 6.65 -11.75
C GLY A 249 7.97 8.08 -11.25
N ARG A 250 6.86 8.82 -11.13
CA ARG A 250 6.83 10.19 -10.57
C ARG A 250 7.37 10.22 -9.13
N GLY A 251 7.03 9.21 -8.32
CA GLY A 251 7.58 9.01 -6.97
C GLY A 251 9.10 8.87 -6.96
N PHE A 252 9.66 7.98 -7.79
CA PHE A 252 11.10 7.84 -7.97
C PHE A 252 11.75 9.15 -8.43
N GLN A 253 11.18 9.81 -9.44
CA GLN A 253 11.68 11.07 -9.98
C GLN A 253 11.79 12.15 -8.91
N LEU A 254 10.75 12.30 -8.07
CA LEU A 254 10.74 13.27 -6.99
C LEU A 254 11.84 12.99 -5.97
N LEU A 255 11.96 11.75 -5.49
CA LEU A 255 12.95 11.35 -4.48
C LEU A 255 14.38 11.58 -4.99
N ALA A 256 14.70 11.10 -6.19
CA ALA A 256 16.03 11.24 -6.77
C ALA A 256 16.40 12.72 -7.00
N ARG A 257 15.50 13.51 -7.59
CA ARG A 257 15.73 14.96 -7.80
C ARG A 257 15.78 15.75 -6.48
N GLY A 258 15.06 15.28 -5.47
CA GLY A 258 15.06 15.81 -4.10
C GLY A 258 16.28 15.42 -3.27
N GLY A 259 17.21 14.63 -3.81
CA GLY A 259 18.41 14.19 -3.10
C GLY A 259 18.19 13.05 -2.11
N GLN A 260 17.02 12.41 -2.13
CA GLN A 260 16.68 11.24 -1.31
C GLN A 260 17.08 9.95 -2.06
N VAL A 261 18.39 9.78 -2.31
CA VAL A 261 18.91 8.72 -3.19
C VAL A 261 18.67 7.32 -2.60
N GLU A 262 18.85 7.16 -1.29
CA GLU A 262 18.54 5.93 -0.56
C GLU A 262 17.08 5.53 -0.74
N ARG A 263 16.15 6.48 -0.52
CA ARG A 263 14.72 6.25 -0.70
C ARG A 263 14.35 5.97 -2.15
N ALA A 264 15.01 6.62 -3.11
CA ALA A 264 14.82 6.33 -4.53
C ALA A 264 15.29 4.90 -4.89
N LEU A 265 16.38 4.42 -4.30
CA LEU A 265 16.85 3.03 -4.49
C LEU A 265 15.87 2.01 -3.92
N GLU A 266 15.30 2.27 -2.74
CA GLU A 266 14.24 1.42 -2.15
C GLU A 266 13.02 1.36 -3.06
N TRP A 267 12.60 2.52 -3.56
CA TRP A 267 11.50 2.63 -4.50
C TRP A 267 11.75 1.81 -5.76
N LEU A 268 12.97 1.90 -6.29
CA LEU A 268 13.40 1.17 -7.47
C LEU A 268 13.52 -0.35 -7.21
N ALA A 269 13.96 -0.77 -6.03
CA ALA A 269 14.02 -2.20 -5.67
C ALA A 269 12.62 -2.85 -5.70
N ARG A 270 11.60 -2.10 -5.26
CA ARG A 270 10.20 -2.55 -5.26
C ARG A 270 9.58 -2.52 -6.66
N ASP A 271 9.70 -1.38 -7.35
CA ASP A 271 8.94 -1.10 -8.58
C ASP A 271 9.79 -1.25 -9.86
N GLY A 272 11.06 -1.67 -9.75
CA GLY A 272 12.01 -1.72 -10.87
C GLY A 272 11.66 -2.72 -11.97
N HIS A 273 10.83 -3.72 -11.67
CA HIS A 273 10.29 -4.64 -12.67
C HIS A 273 9.49 -3.91 -13.77
N LEU A 274 8.90 -2.76 -13.47
CA LEU A 274 8.14 -1.93 -14.42
C LEU A 274 9.03 -1.31 -15.53
N LEU A 275 10.36 -1.33 -15.38
CA LEU A 275 11.29 -0.93 -16.45
C LEU A 275 11.14 -1.81 -17.70
N VAL A 276 10.72 -3.06 -17.52
CA VAL A 276 10.59 -4.05 -18.59
C VAL A 276 9.16 -4.57 -18.71
N GLY A 277 8.48 -4.78 -17.58
CA GLY A 277 7.23 -5.53 -17.46
C GLY A 277 5.99 -4.72 -17.11
N ALA A 278 5.99 -3.39 -17.23
CA ALA A 278 4.76 -2.62 -17.05
C ALA A 278 3.68 -3.04 -18.08
N GLU A 279 2.41 -3.06 -17.64
CA GLU A 279 1.21 -3.50 -18.38
C GLU A 279 1.14 -3.11 -19.87
N THR A 280 1.56 -1.88 -20.23
CA THR A 280 1.54 -1.41 -21.61
C THR A 280 2.88 -0.81 -22.03
N PRO A 281 3.23 -0.82 -23.34
CA PRO A 281 4.41 -0.14 -23.84
C PRO A 281 4.44 1.36 -23.48
N LEU A 282 3.30 2.03 -23.44
CA LEU A 282 3.21 3.44 -23.03
C LEU A 282 3.49 3.63 -21.53
N SER A 283 2.87 2.83 -20.67
CA SER A 283 3.13 2.85 -19.22
C SER A 283 4.60 2.59 -18.92
N ARG A 284 5.22 1.64 -19.64
CA ARG A 284 6.65 1.38 -19.58
C ARG A 284 7.45 2.61 -19.98
N LEU A 285 7.12 3.27 -21.10
CA LEU A 285 7.82 4.48 -21.53
C LEU A 285 7.73 5.60 -20.47
N HIS A 286 6.55 5.84 -19.88
CA HIS A 286 6.39 6.82 -18.80
C HIS A 286 7.27 6.52 -17.60
N TYR A 287 7.29 5.26 -17.12
CA TYR A 287 8.15 4.87 -16.01
C TYR A 287 9.63 5.05 -16.34
N GLN A 288 10.06 4.61 -17.53
CA GLN A 288 11.43 4.77 -18.00
C GLN A 288 11.85 6.24 -18.09
N LEU A 289 10.98 7.13 -18.59
CA LEU A 289 11.23 8.57 -18.66
C LEU A 289 11.36 9.19 -17.27
N ALA A 290 10.50 8.81 -16.32
CA ALA A 290 10.56 9.32 -14.96
C ALA A 290 11.85 8.86 -14.23
N VAL A 291 12.27 7.60 -14.43
CA VAL A 291 13.55 7.10 -13.92
C VAL A 291 14.71 7.87 -14.53
N LEU A 292 14.76 8.05 -15.86
CA LEU A 292 15.79 8.85 -16.52
C LEU A 292 15.82 10.30 -16.02
N ALA A 293 14.65 10.90 -15.75
CA ALA A 293 14.54 12.23 -15.16
C ALA A 293 15.11 12.32 -13.74
N GLY A 294 14.94 11.27 -12.93
CA GLY A 294 15.58 11.15 -11.62
C GLY A 294 17.11 11.02 -11.70
N LEU A 295 17.60 10.29 -12.70
CA LEU A 295 19.03 10.01 -12.91
C LEU A 295 19.79 11.12 -13.69
N ALA A 296 19.07 12.10 -14.25
CA ALA A 296 19.61 13.07 -15.20
C ALA A 296 20.78 13.91 -14.63
N ASP A 297 20.65 14.34 -13.38
CA ASP A 297 21.53 15.29 -12.69
C ASP A 297 22.05 14.72 -11.36
N LEU A 298 22.16 13.39 -11.26
CA LEU A 298 22.76 12.74 -10.10
C LEU A 298 24.26 13.08 -9.99
N PRO A 299 24.77 13.32 -8.77
CA PRO A 299 26.20 13.44 -8.51
C PRO A 299 26.98 12.19 -8.92
N GLU A 300 28.24 12.37 -9.36
CA GLU A 300 29.12 11.27 -9.77
C GLU A 300 29.26 10.14 -8.73
N PRO A 301 29.38 10.41 -7.42
CA PRO A 301 29.41 9.34 -6.41
C PRO A 301 28.15 8.49 -6.39
N ASP A 302 26.98 9.09 -6.68
CA ASP A 302 25.70 8.40 -6.65
C ASP A 302 25.54 7.45 -7.84
N PHE A 303 26.21 7.70 -8.98
CA PHE A 303 26.22 6.74 -10.09
C PHE A 303 26.86 5.40 -9.75
N GLN A 304 27.70 5.33 -8.71
CA GLN A 304 28.34 4.10 -8.26
C GLN A 304 27.49 3.31 -7.25
N ARG A 305 26.31 3.83 -6.86
CA ARG A 305 25.41 3.13 -5.94
C ARG A 305 24.88 1.85 -6.59
N THR A 306 24.94 0.76 -5.84
CA THR A 306 24.53 -0.56 -6.30
C THR A 306 23.04 -0.63 -6.54
N VAL A 307 22.65 -1.27 -7.64
CA VAL A 307 21.28 -1.71 -7.91
C VAL A 307 21.28 -3.19 -8.25
N SER A 308 20.21 -3.88 -7.89
CA SER A 308 19.97 -5.27 -8.27
C SER A 308 18.51 -5.40 -8.65
N LEU A 309 18.24 -5.51 -9.95
CA LEU A 309 16.90 -5.55 -10.50
C LEU A 309 16.75 -6.80 -11.38
N PRO A 310 15.69 -7.61 -11.20
CA PRO A 310 15.40 -8.72 -12.09
C PRO A 310 15.33 -8.27 -13.56
N ASP A 311 15.87 -9.10 -14.47
CA ASP A 311 15.85 -8.86 -15.93
C ASP A 311 16.53 -7.57 -16.43
N VAL A 312 17.19 -6.83 -15.54
CA VAL A 312 17.93 -5.60 -15.86
C VAL A 312 19.42 -5.82 -15.58
N PRO A 313 20.27 -5.94 -16.62
CA PRO A 313 21.71 -6.17 -16.49
C PRO A 313 22.46 -4.89 -16.13
N ALA A 314 22.12 -4.28 -14.99
CA ALA A 314 22.80 -3.14 -14.41
C ALA A 314 23.13 -3.43 -12.94
N ARG A 315 24.35 -3.10 -12.53
CA ARG A 315 24.81 -3.24 -11.14
C ARG A 315 24.93 -1.91 -10.43
N THR A 316 24.92 -0.80 -11.17
CA THR A 316 25.00 0.56 -10.62
C THR A 316 23.97 1.48 -11.25
N LEU A 317 23.67 2.61 -10.60
CA LEU A 317 22.79 3.65 -11.17
C LEU A 317 23.32 4.21 -12.50
N GLY A 318 24.64 4.30 -12.66
CA GLY A 318 25.28 4.70 -13.92
C GLY A 318 25.07 3.67 -15.04
N GLU A 319 25.26 2.38 -14.73
CA GLU A 319 24.97 1.29 -15.68
C GLU A 319 23.48 1.22 -16.03
N LEU A 320 22.60 1.45 -15.05
CA LEU A 320 21.15 1.50 -15.27
C LEU A 320 20.78 2.61 -16.25
N ARG A 321 21.30 3.82 -16.06
CA ARG A 321 21.07 4.94 -17.00
C ARG A 321 21.55 4.59 -18.40
N ALA A 322 22.76 4.05 -18.53
CA ALA A 322 23.35 3.67 -19.82
C ALA A 322 22.57 2.54 -20.53
N TRP A 323 22.01 1.61 -19.76
CA TRP A 323 21.18 0.52 -20.27
C TRP A 323 19.78 0.98 -20.68
N LEU A 324 19.22 1.92 -19.92
CA LEU A 324 17.83 2.36 -20.03
C LEU A 324 17.61 3.38 -21.16
N GLU A 325 18.52 4.35 -21.29
CA GLU A 325 18.40 5.42 -22.29
C GLU A 325 18.17 4.93 -23.74
N PRO A 326 18.96 3.97 -24.30
CA PRO A 326 18.70 3.47 -25.65
C PRO A 326 17.37 2.74 -25.79
N ARG A 327 16.86 2.10 -24.72
CA ARG A 327 15.56 1.39 -24.74
C ARG A 327 14.39 2.36 -24.73
N ALA A 328 14.45 3.38 -23.87
CA ALA A 328 13.46 4.46 -23.87
C ALA A 328 13.44 5.19 -25.22
N ARG A 329 14.61 5.41 -25.82
CA ARG A 329 14.74 6.02 -27.16
C ARG A 329 14.12 5.17 -28.27
N ASP A 330 14.37 3.86 -28.28
CA ASP A 330 13.75 2.95 -29.25
C ASP A 330 12.22 2.98 -29.14
N LEU A 331 11.70 2.87 -27.92
CA LEU A 331 10.26 2.86 -27.67
C LEU A 331 9.59 4.20 -28.02
N ALA A 332 10.21 5.32 -27.64
CA ALA A 332 9.78 6.66 -28.05
C ALA A 332 9.73 6.80 -29.58
N ALA A 333 10.77 6.35 -30.28
CA ALA A 333 10.85 6.42 -31.74
C ALA A 333 9.73 5.61 -32.43
N ARG A 334 9.31 4.48 -31.85
CA ARG A 334 8.20 3.68 -32.38
C ARG A 334 6.86 4.40 -32.27
N PHE A 335 6.58 5.05 -31.14
CA PHE A 335 5.38 5.88 -31.00
C PHE A 335 5.40 7.10 -31.92
N ASP A 336 6.54 7.79 -32.00
CA ASP A 336 6.72 8.95 -32.88
C ASP A 336 6.57 8.58 -34.36
N ALA A 337 7.12 7.43 -34.78
CA ALA A 337 6.92 6.90 -36.13
C ALA A 337 5.44 6.59 -36.42
N ARG A 338 4.70 6.03 -35.45
CA ARG A 338 3.24 5.82 -35.59
C ARG A 338 2.49 7.16 -35.70
N ASN A 339 2.95 8.19 -34.99
CA ASN A 339 2.28 9.49 -34.92
C ASN A 339 2.59 10.42 -36.09
N GLY A 340 3.75 10.25 -36.71
CA GLY A 340 4.32 11.27 -37.59
C GLY A 340 4.73 12.54 -36.83
N THR A 341 5.14 12.42 -35.57
CA THR A 341 5.53 13.53 -34.68
C THR A 341 6.88 13.24 -34.01
N ASP A 342 7.43 14.19 -33.26
CA ASP A 342 8.65 14.05 -32.45
C ASP A 342 8.39 14.21 -30.93
N ARG A 343 7.12 14.09 -30.52
CA ARG A 343 6.68 14.32 -29.15
C ARG A 343 7.51 13.50 -28.16
N TRP A 344 7.62 12.20 -28.36
CA TRP A 344 8.20 11.29 -27.37
C TRP A 344 9.71 11.39 -27.32
N ALA A 345 10.37 11.63 -28.45
CA ALA A 345 11.77 12.05 -28.47
C ALA A 345 11.96 13.34 -27.67
N GLY A 346 11.07 14.32 -27.83
CA GLY A 346 11.08 15.57 -27.04
C GLY A 346 10.80 15.37 -25.54
N GLU A 347 9.97 14.41 -25.15
CA GLU A 347 9.79 14.00 -23.74
C GLU A 347 11.08 13.37 -23.18
N LEU A 348 11.74 12.50 -23.95
CA LEU A 348 13.02 11.89 -23.58
C LEU A 348 14.11 12.93 -23.35
N GLU A 349 14.28 13.88 -24.26
CA GLU A 349 15.26 14.95 -24.10
C GLU A 349 14.93 15.85 -22.90
N ARG A 350 13.65 16.09 -22.62
CA ARG A 350 13.22 16.80 -21.40
C ARG A 350 13.53 16.03 -20.13
N ALA A 351 13.34 14.70 -20.12
CA ALA A 351 13.70 13.85 -18.99
C ALA A 351 15.21 13.90 -18.74
N LEU A 352 16.02 13.69 -19.77
CA LEU A 352 17.48 13.73 -19.70
C LEU A 352 18.04 15.11 -19.32
N GLY A 353 17.27 16.19 -19.55
CA GLY A 353 17.61 17.56 -19.19
C GLY A 353 17.14 18.02 -17.81
N ARG A 354 16.45 17.18 -17.02
CA ARG A 354 15.99 17.56 -15.68
C ARG A 354 17.17 17.81 -14.74
N ARG A 355 16.95 18.70 -13.77
CA ARG A 355 17.91 19.07 -12.71
C ARG A 355 17.39 18.68 -11.34
N ARG A 356 18.31 18.50 -10.40
CA ARG A 356 17.94 18.40 -8.97
C ARG A 356 17.23 19.67 -8.51
N PHE A 357 16.38 19.52 -7.49
CA PHE A 357 15.79 20.68 -6.83
C PHE A 357 16.87 21.46 -6.07
N ALA A 358 16.67 22.77 -5.89
CA ALA A 358 17.66 23.65 -5.29
C ALA A 358 17.98 23.30 -3.84
N GLU A 359 16.98 22.81 -3.11
CA GLU A 359 17.08 22.34 -1.73
C GLU A 359 16.72 20.84 -1.67
N PRO A 360 17.27 20.09 -0.71
CA PRO A 360 16.90 18.70 -0.53
C PRO A 360 15.46 18.58 -0.03
N LEU A 361 14.77 17.52 -0.45
CA LEU A 361 13.44 17.18 0.02
C LEU A 361 13.52 16.70 1.48
N ASP A 362 12.77 17.30 2.39
CA ASP A 362 12.68 16.86 3.78
C ASP A 362 11.46 15.94 3.97
N LEU A 363 11.71 14.65 4.21
CA LEU A 363 10.66 13.65 4.43
C LEU A 363 10.27 13.51 5.92
N ALA A 364 11.09 14.02 6.84
CA ALA A 364 10.90 13.81 8.27
C ALA A 364 9.63 14.51 8.78
N VAL A 365 8.90 13.81 9.64
CA VAL A 365 7.74 14.29 10.40
C VAL A 365 8.18 14.58 11.83
N ILE A 366 8.96 13.67 12.41
CA ILE A 366 9.57 13.83 13.74
C ILE A 366 11.10 13.80 13.63
N ARG A 367 11.75 14.44 14.59
CA ARG A 367 13.21 14.41 14.75
C ARG A 367 13.54 14.23 16.21
N LEU A 368 14.34 13.22 16.49
CA LEU A 368 14.88 12.98 17.83
C LEU A 368 16.16 13.79 17.99
N ASP A 369 16.32 14.39 19.15
CA ASP A 369 17.52 15.12 19.52
C ASP A 369 18.51 14.17 20.20
N ALA A 370 19.82 14.45 20.13
CA ALA A 370 20.84 13.59 20.76
C ALA A 370 20.65 13.44 22.29
N ASP A 371 19.96 14.39 22.92
CA ASP A 371 19.59 14.34 24.34
C ASP A 371 18.47 13.33 24.63
N ASP A 372 17.70 12.90 23.63
CA ASP A 372 16.67 11.86 23.78
C ASP A 372 17.30 10.49 24.10
N ASP A 373 18.55 10.24 23.72
CA ASP A 373 19.28 8.99 24.03
C ASP A 373 20.21 9.11 25.26
N ALA A 374 20.64 10.32 25.62
CA ALA A 374 21.76 10.53 26.54
C ALA A 374 21.50 10.22 28.02
N VAL A 375 20.23 10.11 28.46
CA VAL A 375 19.90 10.08 29.90
C VAL A 375 19.99 8.69 30.55
N LEU A 376 20.10 7.61 29.78
CA LEU A 376 20.16 6.25 30.34
C LEU A 376 21.54 5.82 30.82
N LEU A 377 22.61 6.44 30.32
CA LEU A 377 23.98 6.16 30.78
C LEU A 377 24.33 6.88 32.09
N GLY A 378 23.55 7.89 32.49
CA GLY A 378 23.78 8.66 33.72
C GLY A 378 23.22 8.01 35.00
N GLY A 379 22.24 7.09 34.86
CA GLY A 379 21.56 6.46 36.01
C GLY A 379 22.22 5.18 36.54
N VAL A 380 23.02 4.49 35.72
CA VAL A 380 23.65 3.22 36.11
C VAL A 380 24.98 3.42 36.85
N ALA A 381 25.60 4.60 36.71
CA ALA A 381 26.89 4.91 37.34
C ALA A 381 26.80 5.38 38.80
N ALA A 382 25.59 5.62 39.32
CA ALA A 382 25.39 6.18 40.67
C ALA A 382 24.82 5.18 41.70
N GLY A 383 24.80 3.88 41.38
CA GLY A 383 24.20 2.84 42.23
C GLY A 383 25.01 1.56 42.43
N SER A 384 26.31 1.57 42.16
CA SER A 384 27.17 0.37 42.33
C SER A 384 28.46 0.68 43.09
N ASP A 385 28.32 1.11 44.35
CA ASP A 385 29.36 0.94 45.37
C ASP A 385 28.63 0.80 46.72
N ASP A 386 28.26 -0.45 47.03
CA ASP A 386 28.16 -1.05 48.37
C ASP A 386 27.14 -2.19 48.38
N ALA A 387 27.58 -3.40 48.01
CA ALA A 387 26.90 -4.64 48.39
C ALA A 387 27.91 -5.80 48.44
N ASP A 388 28.69 -5.84 49.52
CA ASP A 388 29.36 -7.07 49.95
C ASP A 388 28.79 -7.50 51.31
N GLY A 389 28.18 -8.69 51.35
CA GLY A 389 27.85 -9.44 52.56
C GLY A 389 26.49 -9.19 53.22
N LEU A 390 25.55 -10.13 53.05
CA LEU A 390 25.27 -11.19 54.05
C LEU A 390 23.91 -11.86 53.79
N ALA A 391 23.96 -13.18 53.66
CA ALA A 391 22.82 -14.09 53.67
C ALA A 391 22.21 -14.24 55.08
N GLY A 392 20.87 -14.33 55.17
CA GLY A 392 20.17 -14.80 56.36
C GLY A 392 18.67 -14.42 56.41
N PRO A 393 17.79 -15.23 57.03
CA PRO A 393 16.50 -15.60 56.44
C PRO A 393 15.26 -14.83 56.93
N LEU A 394 14.20 -14.96 56.12
CA LEU A 394 12.80 -14.57 56.36
C LEU A 394 12.29 -15.02 57.74
N GLY A 395 11.74 -14.06 58.50
CA GLY A 395 10.98 -14.28 59.73
C GLY A 395 9.61 -13.60 59.64
N ALA A 396 8.55 -14.40 59.77
CA ALA A 396 7.16 -13.99 59.82
C ALA A 396 6.80 -13.25 61.12
N ALA A 397 5.86 -12.29 61.05
CA ALA A 397 4.65 -12.21 61.87
C ALA A 397 3.98 -10.81 61.78
N GLY A 398 2.65 -10.78 61.63
CA GLY A 398 1.87 -9.56 61.88
C GLY A 398 0.47 -9.51 61.26
N VAL A 399 -0.40 -10.48 61.57
CA VAL A 399 -1.85 -10.45 61.27
C VAL A 399 -2.59 -9.66 62.36
N VAL A 400 -3.52 -8.76 61.99
CA VAL A 400 -4.88 -8.54 62.59
C VAL A 400 -5.70 -7.73 61.57
N ASP A 401 -6.58 -8.32 60.76
CA ASP A 401 -8.00 -8.68 60.94
C ASP A 401 -9.00 -7.51 61.18
N GLY A 402 -10.09 -7.52 60.40
CA GLY A 402 -11.15 -6.52 60.37
C GLY A 402 -12.18 -6.74 59.25
N THR A 403 -12.85 -7.91 59.26
CA THR A 403 -14.11 -8.30 58.56
C THR A 403 -15.16 -7.15 58.42
N ASN A 404 -16.14 -7.10 57.51
CA ASN A 404 -16.95 -8.13 56.82
C ASN A 404 -17.91 -7.45 55.80
N GLY A 405 -18.38 -8.19 54.78
CA GLY A 405 -19.68 -7.91 54.11
C GLY A 405 -19.67 -7.91 52.58
N GLY A 406 -19.82 -9.07 51.96
CA GLY A 406 -19.92 -9.21 50.50
C GLY A 406 -21.32 -9.01 49.92
N ALA A 407 -21.37 -8.85 48.59
CA ALA A 407 -22.40 -9.39 47.72
C ALA A 407 -21.98 -9.26 46.25
N THR A 408 -22.27 -10.31 45.51
CA THR A 408 -22.07 -10.61 44.08
C THR A 408 -22.85 -9.70 43.12
N GLY A 409 -22.36 -9.49 41.90
CA GLY A 409 -23.16 -8.99 40.78
C GLY A 409 -22.39 -8.67 39.51
N GLU A 410 -22.67 -9.43 38.45
CA GLU A 410 -22.13 -9.40 37.09
C GLU A 410 -22.54 -8.18 36.22
N VAL A 411 -21.64 -7.83 35.28
CA VAL A 411 -21.86 -7.48 33.85
C VAL A 411 -22.40 -6.11 33.41
N SER A 412 -21.60 -5.51 32.51
CA SER A 412 -21.89 -4.63 31.35
C SER A 412 -22.15 -3.13 31.50
N GLY A 413 -21.66 -2.40 30.49
CA GLY A 413 -22.33 -1.22 29.94
C GLY A 413 -21.52 0.06 30.04
N GLY A 414 -20.96 0.50 28.90
CA GLY A 414 -20.35 1.82 28.77
C GLY A 414 -21.35 2.96 28.95
N ALA A 415 -20.85 4.13 29.33
CA ALA A 415 -21.48 5.41 29.03
C ALA A 415 -20.48 6.55 29.26
N ALA A 416 -20.44 7.45 28.29
CA ALA A 416 -19.88 8.78 28.37
C ALA A 416 -20.39 9.53 29.61
N GLY A 417 -19.47 10.19 30.32
CA GLY A 417 -19.77 11.14 31.38
C GLY A 417 -19.46 12.55 30.92
N ALA A 418 -20.46 13.23 30.36
CA ALA A 418 -20.46 14.68 30.20
C ALA A 418 -20.38 15.33 31.59
N VAL A 419 -19.40 16.22 31.80
CA VAL A 419 -19.34 17.08 32.98
C VAL A 419 -19.91 18.45 32.62
N ASP A 420 -20.91 18.81 33.42
CA ASP A 420 -21.77 19.97 33.34
C ASP A 420 -20.99 21.29 33.53
N ALA A 421 -21.34 22.28 32.71
CA ALA A 421 -20.81 23.62 32.76
C ALA A 421 -21.75 24.50 33.58
N SER A 422 -21.32 24.96 34.76
CA SER A 422 -21.73 26.28 35.27
C SER A 422 -20.89 26.72 36.48
N GLY A 423 -20.29 27.90 36.37
CA GLY A 423 -19.55 28.53 37.46
C GLY A 423 -18.67 29.68 37.02
N ALA A 424 -19.28 30.73 36.44
CA ALA A 424 -18.58 31.96 36.10
C ALA A 424 -17.98 32.65 37.35
N GLY A 425 -16.67 32.85 37.34
CA GLY A 425 -15.92 33.71 38.26
C GLY A 425 -14.96 34.57 37.45
N ALA A 426 -14.98 35.88 37.69
CA ALA A 426 -14.36 36.92 36.88
C ALA A 426 -12.82 36.89 36.85
N ALA A 427 -12.29 37.47 35.77
CA ALA A 427 -10.89 37.50 35.34
C ALA A 427 -9.88 38.07 36.35
N ASP A 428 -8.66 37.52 36.29
CA ASP A 428 -7.41 38.18 36.67
C ASP A 428 -6.51 38.20 35.41
N PRO A 429 -6.17 39.36 34.83
CA PRO A 429 -5.43 39.44 33.58
C PRO A 429 -3.93 39.69 33.86
N ASP A 430 -3.26 38.77 34.56
CA ASP A 430 -1.80 38.71 34.59
C ASP A 430 -1.28 37.36 35.15
N GLY A 431 -1.85 36.26 34.64
CA GLY A 431 -1.35 34.91 34.90
C GLY A 431 -0.49 34.46 33.73
N ALA A 432 0.83 34.50 33.87
CA ALA A 432 1.71 33.71 33.02
C ALA A 432 1.20 32.26 33.05
N THR A 433 0.71 31.75 31.91
CA THR A 433 0.31 30.35 31.75
C THR A 433 1.44 29.49 32.29
N GLU A 434 1.20 28.70 33.35
CA GLU A 434 2.17 27.70 33.78
C GLU A 434 2.60 26.88 32.56
N PRO A 435 3.88 26.49 32.45
CA PRO A 435 4.27 25.61 31.36
C PRO A 435 3.40 24.37 31.44
N ALA A 436 2.59 24.12 30.40
CA ALA A 436 1.74 22.95 30.32
C ALA A 436 2.56 21.70 30.66
N GLY A 437 2.20 21.05 31.77
CA GLY A 437 2.82 19.81 32.22
C GLY A 437 2.69 18.72 31.16
N TYR A 438 3.48 17.66 31.25
CA TYR A 438 3.55 16.63 30.22
C TYR A 438 2.18 15.98 29.93
N VAL A 439 1.34 15.83 30.95
CA VAL A 439 -0.04 15.30 30.83
C VAL A 439 -0.91 16.16 29.91
N ASP A 440 -0.81 17.50 29.99
CA ASP A 440 -1.56 18.39 29.09
C ASP A 440 -1.06 18.28 27.64
N ARG A 441 0.24 18.03 27.44
CA ARG A 441 0.79 17.77 26.10
C ARG A 441 0.28 16.47 25.51
N LEU A 442 0.19 15.40 26.32
CA LEU A 442 -0.39 14.13 25.89
C LEU A 442 -1.88 14.27 25.58
N ALA A 443 -2.64 15.01 26.40
CA ALA A 443 -4.06 15.28 26.11
C ALA A 443 -4.26 16.03 24.79
N ARG A 444 -3.38 16.99 24.46
CA ARG A 444 -3.37 17.66 23.15
C ARG A 444 -3.02 16.71 22.01
N ALA A 445 -2.10 15.78 22.24
CA ALA A 445 -1.72 14.77 21.25
C ALA A 445 -2.91 13.85 20.91
N GLU A 446 -3.62 13.37 21.93
CA GLU A 446 -4.85 12.59 21.75
C GLU A 446 -5.94 13.37 21.00
N ALA A 447 -6.12 14.65 21.32
CA ALA A 447 -7.07 15.51 20.61
C ALA A 447 -6.71 15.66 19.12
N ALA A 448 -5.44 15.96 18.82
CA ALA A 448 -4.96 16.07 17.44
C ALA A 448 -5.07 14.74 16.68
N SER A 449 -4.75 13.62 17.33
CA SER A 449 -4.91 12.26 16.80
C SER A 449 -6.37 11.96 16.46
N GLY A 450 -7.31 12.29 17.37
CA GLY A 450 -8.75 12.14 17.16
C GLY A 450 -9.32 13.04 16.06
N GLU A 451 -8.70 14.18 15.79
CA GLU A 451 -9.01 15.07 14.66
C GLU A 451 -8.37 14.61 13.34
N GLY A 452 -7.47 13.63 13.38
CA GLY A 452 -6.71 13.14 12.22
C GLY A 452 -5.50 13.99 11.84
N ASP A 453 -5.12 14.99 12.65
CA ASP A 453 -3.88 15.74 12.48
C ASP A 453 -2.70 14.98 13.10
N LEU A 454 -2.29 13.91 12.42
CA LEU A 454 -1.21 13.04 12.87
C LEU A 454 0.13 13.77 12.99
N ALA A 455 0.35 14.85 12.24
CA ALA A 455 1.60 15.60 12.28
C ALA A 455 1.68 16.43 13.57
N ALA A 456 0.58 17.10 13.94
CA ALA A 456 0.47 17.78 15.21
C ALA A 456 0.48 16.77 16.38
N ALA A 457 -0.20 15.63 16.24
CA ALA A 457 -0.20 14.57 17.23
C ALA A 457 1.21 14.03 17.49
N ALA A 458 1.97 13.68 16.44
CA ALA A 458 3.34 13.18 16.56
C ALA A 458 4.24 14.16 17.32
N ALA A 459 4.17 15.45 16.98
CA ALA A 459 4.93 16.50 17.66
C ALA A 459 4.52 16.66 19.14
N ALA A 460 3.23 16.59 19.44
CA ALA A 460 2.70 16.70 20.79
C ALA A 460 3.04 15.48 21.66
N TYR A 461 2.93 14.26 21.11
CA TYR A 461 3.37 13.03 21.78
C TYR A 461 4.86 13.08 22.09
N LEU A 462 5.71 13.47 21.13
CA LEU A 462 7.15 13.59 21.37
C LEU A 462 7.47 14.62 22.47
N ALA A 463 6.81 15.78 22.44
CA ALA A 463 6.97 16.80 23.47
C ALA A 463 6.44 16.36 24.86
N GLY A 464 5.41 15.52 24.90
CA GLY A 464 4.88 14.89 26.11
C GLY A 464 5.83 13.81 26.63
N ALA A 465 6.41 13.00 25.74
CA ALA A 465 7.35 11.93 26.08
C ALA A 465 8.61 12.48 26.75
N ARG A 466 9.16 13.58 26.22
CA ARG A 466 10.28 14.32 26.84
C ARG A 466 9.92 14.86 28.22
N GLY A 467 8.73 15.46 28.37
CA GLY A 467 8.26 15.96 29.65
C GLY A 467 8.03 14.86 30.70
N ALA A 468 7.51 13.70 30.30
CA ALA A 468 7.33 12.53 31.17
C ALA A 468 8.69 11.99 31.65
N GLN A 469 9.69 11.94 30.76
CA GLN A 469 11.05 11.56 31.10
C GLN A 469 11.70 12.52 32.09
N GLU A 470 11.55 13.83 31.90
CA GLU A 470 12.02 14.84 32.85
C GLU A 470 11.36 14.70 34.23
N ALA A 471 10.10 14.23 34.27
CA ALA A 471 9.38 13.91 35.50
C ALA A 471 9.73 12.55 36.12
N GLY A 472 10.55 11.72 35.45
CA GLY A 472 10.90 10.37 35.88
C GLY A 472 9.86 9.29 35.56
N GLU A 473 8.79 9.63 34.84
CA GLU A 473 7.71 8.73 34.46
C GLU A 473 8.07 7.98 33.17
N LEU A 474 8.98 7.01 33.28
CA LEU A 474 9.54 6.29 32.12
C LEU A 474 8.49 5.43 31.38
N LEU A 475 7.45 4.95 32.08
CA LEU A 475 6.37 4.19 31.46
C LEU A 475 5.55 5.08 30.50
N ASP A 476 5.10 6.24 30.99
CA ASP A 476 4.39 7.24 30.19
C ASP A 476 5.25 7.76 29.05
N SER A 477 6.53 8.01 29.31
CA SER A 477 7.49 8.42 28.28
C SER A 477 7.62 7.38 27.18
N GLY A 478 7.79 6.10 27.54
CA GLY A 478 7.91 5.00 26.60
C GLY A 478 6.70 4.87 25.68
N PHE A 479 5.48 4.89 26.23
CA PHE A 479 4.26 4.82 25.40
C PHE A 479 4.06 6.07 24.54
N ALA A 480 4.37 7.27 25.04
CA ALA A 480 4.28 8.48 24.25
C ALA A 480 5.28 8.48 23.07
N TYR A 481 6.48 7.94 23.23
CA TYR A 481 7.40 7.72 22.11
C TYR A 481 6.84 6.73 21.09
N ALA A 482 6.21 5.63 21.54
CA ALA A 482 5.58 4.66 20.64
C ALA A 482 4.41 5.28 19.84
N GLU A 483 3.58 6.13 20.46
CA GLU A 483 2.50 6.82 19.74
C GLU A 483 3.03 7.88 18.76
N ALA A 484 4.09 8.61 19.11
CA ALA A 484 4.77 9.51 18.19
C ALA A 484 5.33 8.75 16.98
N ALA A 485 5.94 7.58 17.24
CA ALA A 485 6.46 6.68 16.21
C ALA A 485 5.37 6.17 15.28
N ARG A 486 4.22 5.75 15.83
CA ARG A 486 3.05 5.33 15.04
C ARG A 486 2.54 6.45 14.14
N CYS A 487 2.39 7.66 14.66
CA CYS A 487 1.97 8.81 13.86
C CYS A 487 2.97 9.12 12.74
N ALA A 488 4.27 9.05 13.02
CA ALA A 488 5.32 9.24 12.01
C ALA A 488 5.28 8.14 10.93
N GLN A 489 5.11 6.88 11.33
CA GLN A 489 5.00 5.73 10.43
C GLN A 489 3.78 5.86 9.50
N GLU A 490 2.60 6.18 10.04
CA GLU A 490 1.38 6.41 9.24
C GLU A 490 1.53 7.58 8.26
N LEU A 491 2.33 8.57 8.63
CA LEU A 491 2.67 9.68 7.76
C LEU A 491 3.81 9.39 6.79
N GLY A 492 4.43 8.19 6.82
CA GLY A 492 5.51 7.76 5.92
C GLY A 492 6.93 8.21 6.32
N ASP A 493 7.13 8.66 7.56
CA ASP A 493 8.45 8.94 8.14
C ASP A 493 9.00 7.70 8.88
N GLU A 494 9.48 6.72 8.10
CA GLU A 494 10.01 5.46 8.65
C GLU A 494 11.29 5.65 9.49
N ASP A 495 12.06 6.72 9.22
CA ASP A 495 13.32 6.97 9.92
C ASP A 495 13.04 7.50 11.33
N GLY A 496 12.19 8.52 11.41
CA GLY A 496 11.71 9.05 12.68
C GLY A 496 10.95 7.99 13.46
N ALA A 497 10.07 7.21 12.81
CA ALA A 497 9.34 6.14 13.44
C ALA A 497 10.26 5.07 14.03
N HIS A 498 11.22 4.55 13.27
CA HIS A 498 12.14 3.52 13.74
C HIS A 498 12.90 3.96 14.99
N GLN A 499 13.47 5.16 14.97
CA GLN A 499 14.23 5.69 16.11
C GLN A 499 13.32 5.96 17.32
N ALA A 500 12.09 6.42 17.10
CA ALA A 500 11.16 6.68 18.20
C ALA A 500 10.64 5.39 18.84
N TYR A 501 10.43 4.32 18.07
CA TYR A 501 10.13 3.00 18.61
C TYR A 501 11.31 2.39 19.39
N GLU A 502 12.54 2.56 18.90
CA GLU A 502 13.74 2.17 19.64
C GLU A 502 13.79 2.90 21.00
N ALA A 503 13.63 4.22 20.99
CA ALA A 503 13.57 5.06 22.18
C ALA A 503 12.44 4.63 23.14
N ALA A 504 11.27 4.25 22.62
CA ALA A 504 10.16 3.71 23.38
C ALA A 504 10.54 2.40 24.09
N MET A 505 11.08 1.44 23.35
CA MET A 505 11.42 0.10 23.87
C MET A 505 12.47 0.14 24.96
N VAL A 506 13.46 1.02 24.81
CA VAL A 506 14.49 1.24 25.83
C VAL A 506 13.87 1.75 27.13
N ARG A 507 12.94 2.72 27.07
CA ARG A 507 12.25 3.28 28.24
C ARG A 507 11.30 2.29 28.90
N LEU A 508 10.51 1.58 28.10
CA LEU A 508 9.59 0.54 28.59
C LEU A 508 10.35 -0.59 29.29
N ARG A 509 11.51 -1.00 28.75
CA ARG A 509 12.37 -1.97 29.42
C ARG A 509 12.90 -1.43 30.75
N ALA A 510 13.38 -0.19 30.79
CA ALA A 510 13.89 0.44 32.01
C ALA A 510 12.80 0.61 33.09
N ALA A 511 11.56 0.88 32.68
CA ALA A 511 10.40 0.99 33.57
C ALA A 511 9.90 -0.38 34.09
N GLY A 512 10.44 -1.50 33.60
CA GLY A 512 9.93 -2.83 33.94
C GLY A 512 8.52 -3.08 33.40
N ALA A 513 8.17 -2.51 32.24
CA ALA A 513 6.85 -2.65 31.63
C ALA A 513 6.49 -4.13 31.39
N ASP A 514 5.18 -4.39 31.42
CA ASP A 514 4.61 -5.71 31.13
C ASP A 514 5.08 -6.19 29.74
N PRO A 515 5.69 -7.38 29.63
CA PRO A 515 6.10 -7.94 28.35
C PRO A 515 4.98 -7.95 27.30
N GLU A 516 3.73 -8.19 27.69
CA GLU A 516 2.60 -8.23 26.75
C GLU A 516 2.30 -6.88 26.11
N LEU A 517 2.48 -5.78 26.84
CA LEU A 517 2.33 -4.42 26.29
C LEU A 517 3.52 -4.07 25.38
N MET A 518 4.72 -4.55 25.73
CA MET A 518 5.91 -4.37 24.89
C MET A 518 5.80 -5.12 23.56
N VAL A 519 5.07 -6.24 23.50
CA VAL A 519 4.81 -6.96 22.24
C VAL A 519 4.07 -6.09 21.26
N GLN A 520 3.07 -5.32 21.72
CA GLN A 520 2.30 -4.42 20.85
C GLN A 520 3.19 -3.35 20.21
N VAL A 521 4.14 -2.79 20.98
CA VAL A 521 5.10 -1.80 20.47
C VAL A 521 6.08 -2.43 19.48
N ILE A 522 6.59 -3.64 19.75
CA ILE A 522 7.47 -4.35 18.81
C ILE A 522 6.73 -4.68 17.52
N VAL A 523 5.52 -5.23 17.59
CA VAL A 523 4.73 -5.55 16.40
C VAL A 523 4.48 -4.28 15.56
N ALA A 524 4.17 -3.16 16.21
CA ALA A 524 3.97 -1.87 15.52
C ALA A 524 5.25 -1.29 14.90
N TRP A 525 6.42 -1.59 15.48
CA TRP A 525 7.74 -1.17 14.99
C TRP A 525 8.22 -1.95 13.75
N ALA A 526 7.71 -3.17 13.54
CA ALA A 526 8.17 -4.07 12.48
C ALA A 526 8.27 -3.41 11.07
N PRO A 527 7.28 -2.63 10.59
CA PRO A 527 7.37 -1.99 9.27
C PRO A 527 8.54 -1.01 9.16
N ALA A 528 8.71 -0.10 10.13
CA ALA A 528 9.80 0.87 10.14
C ALA A 528 11.19 0.23 10.32
N ALA A 529 11.25 -0.97 10.91
CA ALA A 529 12.46 -1.75 11.12
C ALA A 529 12.83 -2.67 9.95
N ALA A 530 11.98 -2.81 8.92
CA ALA A 530 12.14 -3.75 7.80
C ALA A 530 13.24 -3.34 6.80
N ARG A 531 14.42 -3.00 7.29
CA ARG A 531 15.57 -2.54 6.52
C ARG A 531 16.89 -3.08 7.08
N PRO A 532 17.89 -3.38 6.22
CA PRO A 532 19.18 -3.91 6.67
C PRO A 532 19.90 -3.06 7.73
N ASP A 533 19.83 -1.74 7.64
CA ASP A 533 20.49 -0.80 8.56
C ASP A 533 19.83 -0.69 9.95
N ARG A 534 18.64 -1.29 10.11
CA ARG A 534 17.74 -1.09 11.28
C ARG A 534 17.29 -2.39 11.92
N ALA A 535 17.20 -3.45 11.12
CA ALA A 535 16.62 -4.70 11.54
C ALA A 535 17.42 -5.34 12.69
N GLU A 536 18.74 -5.18 12.76
CA GLU A 536 19.54 -5.77 13.84
C GLU A 536 19.06 -5.32 15.23
N VAL A 537 18.87 -4.02 15.44
CA VAL A 537 18.37 -3.46 16.72
C VAL A 537 16.97 -3.98 17.05
N TYR A 538 16.09 -4.03 16.05
CA TYR A 538 14.74 -4.56 16.20
C TYR A 538 14.75 -6.05 16.57
N LEU A 539 15.55 -6.86 15.86
CA LEU A 539 15.66 -8.30 16.08
C LEU A 539 16.19 -8.59 17.49
N ASP A 540 17.16 -7.83 17.98
CA ASP A 540 17.67 -7.95 19.35
C ASP A 540 16.59 -7.62 20.39
N ALA A 541 15.84 -6.54 20.18
CA ALA A 541 14.75 -6.14 21.08
C ALA A 541 13.63 -7.20 21.12
N ALA A 542 13.24 -7.72 19.96
CA ALA A 542 12.22 -8.76 19.82
C ALA A 542 12.68 -10.10 20.41
N ASN A 543 13.90 -10.56 20.16
CA ASN A 543 14.44 -11.81 20.73
C ASN A 543 14.49 -11.76 22.26
N ALA A 544 14.96 -10.66 22.83
CA ALA A 544 14.95 -10.48 24.27
C ALA A 544 13.53 -10.47 24.86
N LEU A 545 12.53 -10.02 24.09
CA LEU A 545 11.13 -10.08 24.51
C LEU A 545 10.56 -11.50 24.43
N LEU A 546 10.93 -12.28 23.40
CA LEU A 546 10.61 -13.71 23.30
C LEU A 546 11.12 -14.50 24.52
N GLU A 547 12.34 -14.22 24.97
CA GLU A 547 12.91 -14.83 26.18
C GLU A 547 12.13 -14.44 27.45
N ARG A 548 11.73 -13.17 27.58
CA ARG A 548 10.91 -12.71 28.71
C ARG A 548 9.54 -13.36 28.74
N LEU A 549 8.88 -13.53 27.59
CA LEU A 549 7.59 -14.23 27.50
C LEU A 549 7.73 -15.70 27.88
N ALA A 550 8.79 -16.38 27.42
CA ALA A 550 9.06 -17.78 27.78
C ALA A 550 9.39 -17.96 29.28
N GLY A 551 9.89 -16.92 29.94
CA GLY A 551 10.22 -16.93 31.37
C GLY A 551 9.06 -16.66 32.33
N VAL A 552 7.83 -16.43 31.84
CA VAL A 552 6.66 -16.19 32.71
C VAL A 552 6.27 -17.50 33.41
N ASP A 553 6.39 -17.53 34.74
CA ASP A 553 6.04 -18.70 35.54
C ASP A 553 4.52 -18.81 35.75
N LEU A 554 3.89 -19.70 34.99
CA LEU A 554 2.47 -20.02 35.10
C LEU A 554 2.15 -21.02 36.23
N GLY A 555 3.18 -21.66 36.80
CA GLY A 555 3.04 -22.67 37.85
C GLY A 555 2.51 -22.10 39.16
N GLU A 556 2.70 -20.81 39.40
CA GLU A 556 2.18 -20.10 40.58
C GLU A 556 0.66 -19.86 40.52
N ILE A 557 0.03 -19.99 39.34
CA ILE A 557 -1.41 -19.81 39.17
C ILE A 557 -2.12 -21.10 39.62
N PRO A 558 -2.86 -21.12 40.75
CA PRO A 558 -3.43 -22.37 41.28
C PRO A 558 -4.67 -22.82 40.50
N ASP A 559 -5.41 -21.89 39.93
CA ASP A 559 -6.64 -22.15 39.17
C ASP A 559 -6.30 -22.62 37.75
N GLU A 560 -6.74 -23.84 37.40
CA GLU A 560 -6.46 -24.45 36.10
C GLU A 560 -7.02 -23.64 34.93
N ARG A 561 -8.25 -23.12 35.07
CA ARG A 561 -8.89 -22.35 33.98
C ARG A 561 -8.18 -21.02 33.76
N LEU A 562 -7.76 -20.37 34.84
CA LEU A 562 -6.96 -19.15 34.75
C LEU A 562 -5.59 -19.44 34.14
N ARG A 563 -4.96 -20.57 34.49
CA ARG A 563 -3.68 -20.99 33.90
C ARG A 563 -3.82 -21.26 32.40
N GLU A 564 -4.82 -22.05 31.99
CA GLU A 564 -5.14 -22.30 30.57
C GLU A 564 -5.36 -20.99 29.80
N ARG A 565 -6.11 -20.05 30.39
CA ARG A 565 -6.33 -18.73 29.79
C ARG A 565 -5.03 -17.94 29.63
N ARG A 566 -4.18 -17.89 30.65
CA ARG A 566 -2.89 -17.18 30.60
C ARG A 566 -1.91 -17.84 29.62
N THR A 567 -1.88 -19.17 29.55
CA THR A 567 -1.13 -19.89 28.52
C THR A 567 -1.57 -19.46 27.12
N ARG A 568 -2.89 -19.42 26.87
CA ARG A 568 -3.42 -18.98 25.56
C ARG A 568 -3.07 -17.53 25.25
N GLU A 569 -3.17 -16.62 26.22
CA GLU A 569 -2.77 -15.21 26.05
C GLU A 569 -1.29 -15.08 25.70
N LEU A 570 -0.39 -15.79 26.39
CA LEU A 570 1.04 -15.80 26.08
C LEU A 570 1.35 -16.45 24.73
N SER A 571 0.67 -17.54 24.36
CA SER A 571 0.80 -18.17 23.03
C SER A 571 0.39 -17.21 21.91
N LEU A 572 -0.67 -16.41 22.12
CA LEU A 572 -1.09 -15.40 21.16
C LEU A 572 -0.02 -14.30 21.01
N ARG A 573 0.52 -13.78 22.12
CA ARG A 573 1.62 -12.78 22.09
C ARG A 573 2.88 -13.32 21.44
N ARG A 574 3.18 -14.60 21.62
CA ARG A 574 4.27 -15.28 20.92
C ARG A 574 4.02 -15.35 19.42
N ALA A 575 2.79 -15.70 19.00
CA ALA A 575 2.41 -15.77 17.59
C ALA A 575 2.54 -14.41 16.89
N GLU A 576 2.04 -13.34 17.52
CA GLU A 576 2.17 -11.96 17.01
C GLU A 576 3.63 -11.56 16.80
N LEU A 577 4.49 -11.88 17.76
CA LEU A 577 5.92 -11.54 17.70
C LEU A 577 6.68 -12.39 16.66
N ASP A 578 6.35 -13.68 16.54
CA ASP A 578 6.90 -14.56 15.52
C ASP A 578 6.49 -14.11 14.10
N ASP A 579 5.24 -13.71 13.88
CA ASP A 579 4.77 -13.15 12.59
C ASP A 579 5.47 -11.83 12.26
N ALA A 580 5.60 -10.91 13.23
CA ALA A 580 6.29 -9.64 13.05
C ALA A 580 7.78 -9.86 12.70
N LEU A 581 8.46 -10.79 13.37
CA LEU A 581 9.84 -11.16 13.06
C LEU A 581 9.98 -11.76 11.67
N ALA A 582 9.07 -12.66 11.29
CA ALA A 582 9.05 -13.27 9.96
C ALA A 582 8.98 -12.20 8.86
N ARG A 583 8.12 -11.20 9.01
CA ARG A 583 7.96 -10.10 8.05
C ARG A 583 9.21 -9.23 7.93
N VAL A 584 9.86 -8.90 9.04
CA VAL A 584 11.10 -8.10 9.04
C VAL A 584 12.23 -8.87 8.35
N ILE A 585 12.42 -10.14 8.71
CA ILE A 585 13.49 -10.98 8.12
C ILE A 585 13.22 -11.19 6.63
N ALA A 586 11.98 -11.49 6.24
CA ALA A 586 11.62 -11.65 4.84
C ALA A 586 11.85 -10.38 4.01
N SER A 587 11.60 -9.21 4.59
CA SER A 587 11.81 -7.92 3.91
C SER A 587 13.29 -7.58 3.71
N VAL A 588 14.14 -7.97 4.66
CA VAL A 588 15.59 -7.69 4.64
C VAL A 588 16.38 -8.78 3.89
N GLY A 589 15.86 -10.01 3.87
CA GLY A 589 16.55 -11.18 3.34
C GLY A 589 17.54 -11.75 4.36
N GLN A 590 18.83 -11.77 4.02
CA GLN A 590 19.86 -12.30 4.91
C GLN A 590 20.38 -11.22 5.88
N ILE A 591 20.24 -11.46 7.18
CA ILE A 591 20.77 -10.58 8.24
C ILE A 591 21.33 -11.38 9.41
N GLY A 592 22.65 -11.28 9.62
CA GLY A 592 23.35 -12.07 10.62
C GLY A 592 23.11 -13.58 10.43
N VAL A 593 22.54 -14.21 11.45
CA VAL A 593 22.17 -15.64 11.44
C VAL A 593 20.81 -15.92 10.79
N TRP A 594 20.00 -14.89 10.56
CA TRP A 594 18.65 -15.00 10.04
C TRP A 594 18.65 -14.96 8.51
N GLY A 595 17.88 -15.83 7.88
CA GLY A 595 17.60 -15.81 6.45
C GLY A 595 16.16 -16.19 6.11
N THR A 596 15.87 -16.34 4.82
CA THR A 596 14.53 -16.67 4.31
C THR A 596 13.93 -17.92 4.95
N LYS A 597 14.75 -18.94 5.19
CA LYS A 597 14.29 -20.17 5.86
C LYS A 597 13.75 -19.88 7.25
N ASP A 598 14.47 -19.08 8.04
CA ASP A 598 14.03 -18.71 9.38
C ASP A 598 12.75 -17.89 9.32
N ALA A 599 12.63 -16.93 8.40
CA ALA A 599 11.39 -16.17 8.21
C ALA A 599 10.18 -17.08 7.94
N VAL A 600 10.34 -18.08 7.07
CA VAL A 600 9.28 -19.05 6.77
C VAL A 600 8.97 -19.92 7.99
N ASP A 601 9.97 -20.38 8.73
CA ASP A 601 9.78 -21.19 9.94
C ASP A 601 9.07 -20.40 11.05
N LEU A 602 9.37 -19.10 11.18
CA LEU A 602 8.67 -18.18 12.08
C LEU A 602 7.21 -17.97 11.66
N ALA A 603 6.96 -17.69 10.38
CA ALA A 603 5.61 -17.44 9.86
C ALA A 603 4.71 -18.69 10.00
N VAL A 604 5.22 -19.87 9.68
CA VAL A 604 4.47 -21.13 9.86
C VAL A 604 4.16 -21.39 11.33
N ARG A 605 5.14 -21.20 12.23
CA ARG A 605 4.91 -21.37 13.67
C ARG A 605 3.89 -20.36 14.20
N ALA A 606 3.95 -19.11 13.76
CA ALA A 606 2.95 -18.10 14.10
C ALA A 606 1.56 -18.55 13.65
N ALA A 607 1.44 -19.05 12.41
CA ALA A 607 0.17 -19.55 11.87
C ALA A 607 -0.41 -20.71 12.68
N GLU A 608 0.41 -21.68 13.06
CA GLU A 608 0.03 -22.80 13.91
C GLU A 608 -0.44 -22.33 15.29
N LEU A 609 0.29 -21.42 15.94
CA LEU A 609 -0.08 -20.88 17.25
C LEU A 609 -1.38 -20.07 17.19
N PHE A 610 -1.58 -19.26 16.14
CA PHE A 610 -2.85 -18.55 15.92
C PHE A 610 -4.01 -19.55 15.77
N ALA A 611 -3.83 -20.61 14.98
CA ALA A 611 -4.84 -21.64 14.77
C ALA A 611 -5.18 -22.41 16.06
N GLU A 612 -4.17 -22.78 16.85
CA GLU A 612 -4.36 -23.39 18.18
C GLU A 612 -5.12 -22.46 19.14
N CYS A 613 -4.86 -21.15 19.04
CA CYS A 613 -5.57 -20.12 19.78
C CYS A 613 -6.95 -19.79 19.19
N GLY A 614 -7.39 -20.42 18.09
CA GLY A 614 -8.66 -20.18 17.43
C GLY A 614 -8.76 -18.87 16.65
N ASP A 615 -7.63 -18.19 16.40
CA ASP A 615 -7.54 -16.99 15.57
C ASP A 615 -7.27 -17.38 14.11
N VAL A 616 -8.31 -17.91 13.46
CA VAL A 616 -8.25 -18.37 12.06
C VAL A 616 -7.85 -17.26 11.08
N PRO A 617 -8.33 -16.00 11.19
CA PRO A 617 -7.88 -14.91 10.32
C PRO A 617 -6.37 -14.68 10.37
N SER A 618 -5.79 -14.55 11.57
CA SER A 618 -4.34 -14.31 11.72
C SER A 618 -3.53 -15.51 11.24
N ALA A 619 -4.01 -16.74 11.49
CA ALA A 619 -3.40 -17.96 10.98
C ALA A 619 -3.35 -17.98 9.43
N ALA A 620 -4.46 -17.64 8.77
CA ALA A 620 -4.53 -17.59 7.31
C ALA A 620 -3.56 -16.56 6.72
N HIS A 621 -3.45 -15.37 7.33
CA HIS A 621 -2.47 -14.37 6.91
C HIS A 621 -1.02 -14.80 7.10
N ALA A 622 -0.69 -15.46 8.21
CA ALA A 622 0.66 -15.94 8.47
C ALA A 622 1.07 -17.08 7.51
N PHE A 623 0.15 -18.02 7.23
CA PHE A 623 0.36 -19.02 6.17
C PHE A 623 0.52 -18.39 4.80
N TRP A 624 -0.29 -17.39 4.47
CA TRP A 624 -0.18 -16.70 3.19
C TRP A 624 1.18 -16.00 3.05
N ALA A 625 1.65 -15.31 4.10
CA ALA A 625 2.96 -14.69 4.14
C ALA A 625 4.09 -15.72 3.93
N ALA A 626 4.03 -16.88 4.59
CA ALA A 626 4.99 -17.97 4.40
C ALA A 626 5.00 -18.51 2.95
N GLY A 627 3.81 -18.71 2.36
CA GLY A 627 3.67 -19.15 0.97
C GLY A 627 4.33 -18.18 -0.02
N ARG A 628 4.11 -16.87 0.18
CA ARG A 628 4.72 -15.81 -0.63
C ARG A 628 6.24 -15.76 -0.53
N MET A 629 6.80 -15.97 0.66
CA MET A 629 8.25 -15.99 0.86
C MET A 629 8.93 -17.12 0.09
N LEU A 630 8.18 -18.18 -0.24
CA LEU A 630 8.65 -19.35 -0.99
C LEU A 630 8.26 -19.32 -2.48
N ARG A 631 7.66 -18.24 -2.99
CA ARG A 631 7.13 -18.17 -4.36
C ARG A 631 8.18 -18.45 -5.43
N ASP A 632 9.38 -17.95 -5.21
CA ASP A 632 10.49 -18.04 -6.18
C ASP A 632 11.44 -19.21 -5.85
N ALA A 633 11.02 -20.12 -4.94
CA ALA A 633 11.80 -21.28 -4.57
C ALA A 633 11.94 -22.25 -5.75
N THR A 634 13.13 -22.87 -5.86
CA THR A 634 13.44 -23.81 -6.96
C THR A 634 13.58 -25.25 -6.49
N GLY A 635 13.57 -25.50 -5.18
CA GLY A 635 13.67 -26.84 -4.60
C GLY A 635 12.31 -27.50 -4.42
N ASP A 636 12.19 -28.79 -4.72
CA ASP A 636 10.93 -29.54 -4.62
C ASP A 636 10.28 -29.45 -3.23
N GLU A 637 11.07 -29.57 -2.16
CA GLU A 637 10.59 -29.47 -0.76
C GLU A 637 10.04 -28.07 -0.42
N GLU A 638 10.72 -27.03 -0.91
CA GLU A 638 10.30 -25.64 -0.69
C GLU A 638 9.02 -25.32 -1.48
N LEU A 639 8.91 -25.85 -2.70
CA LEU A 639 7.71 -25.74 -3.53
C LEU A 639 6.52 -26.46 -2.91
N GLU A 640 6.70 -27.69 -2.41
CA GLU A 640 5.64 -28.42 -1.69
C GLU A 640 5.18 -27.64 -0.45
N ARG A 641 6.13 -27.05 0.29
CA ARG A 641 5.82 -26.21 1.45
C ARG A 641 5.10 -24.92 1.07
N ALA A 642 5.48 -24.28 -0.03
CA ALA A 642 4.81 -23.09 -0.55
C ALA A 642 3.34 -23.39 -0.89
N VAL A 643 3.10 -24.50 -1.60
CA VAL A 643 1.75 -24.96 -1.95
C VAL A 643 0.94 -25.24 -0.68
N PHE A 644 1.49 -25.97 0.29
CA PHE A 644 0.80 -26.25 1.56
C PHE A 644 0.38 -24.97 2.30
N CYS A 645 1.28 -23.97 2.37
CA CYS A 645 0.99 -22.71 3.04
C CYS A 645 -0.11 -21.92 2.30
N LEU A 646 -0.05 -21.84 0.98
CA LEU A 646 -1.07 -21.14 0.18
C LEU A 646 -2.44 -21.85 0.23
N GLU A 647 -2.48 -23.19 0.21
CA GLU A 647 -3.72 -23.95 0.41
C GLU A 647 -4.32 -23.69 1.79
N SER A 648 -3.50 -23.71 2.84
CA SER A 648 -3.93 -23.42 4.21
C SER A 648 -4.51 -22.01 4.33
N ALA A 649 -3.93 -21.03 3.62
CA ALA A 649 -4.47 -19.67 3.56
C ALA A 649 -5.83 -19.61 2.84
N VAL A 650 -5.95 -20.23 1.66
CA VAL A 650 -7.21 -20.28 0.89
C VAL A 650 -8.33 -20.94 1.69
N GLU A 651 -8.04 -22.04 2.39
CA GLU A 651 -8.97 -22.72 3.28
C GLU A 651 -9.35 -21.85 4.48
N GLY A 652 -8.35 -21.25 5.15
CA GLY A 652 -8.53 -20.38 6.31
C GLY A 652 -9.42 -19.18 6.01
N PHE A 653 -9.13 -18.44 4.92
CA PHE A 653 -9.98 -17.33 4.47
C PHE A 653 -11.38 -17.79 4.06
N GLY A 654 -11.50 -19.00 3.48
CA GLY A 654 -12.79 -19.63 3.20
C GLY A 654 -13.63 -19.89 4.45
N LEU A 655 -13.02 -20.39 5.53
CA LEU A 655 -13.71 -20.67 6.81
C LEU A 655 -14.28 -19.40 7.45
N VAL A 656 -13.55 -18.27 7.35
CA VAL A 656 -13.99 -16.98 7.90
C VAL A 656 -14.80 -16.14 6.90
N LYS A 657 -15.05 -16.66 5.70
CA LYS A 657 -15.80 -16.02 4.61
C LYS A 657 -15.19 -14.71 4.12
N ASP A 658 -13.86 -14.59 4.21
CA ASP A 658 -13.12 -13.47 3.64
C ASP A 658 -12.87 -13.74 2.16
N ARG A 659 -13.81 -13.27 1.32
CA ARG A 659 -13.77 -13.53 -0.12
C ARG A 659 -12.61 -12.83 -0.82
N THR A 660 -12.22 -11.64 -0.36
CA THR A 660 -11.16 -10.85 -0.97
C THR A 660 -9.81 -11.53 -0.76
N ASN A 661 -9.42 -11.78 0.49
CA ASN A 661 -8.14 -12.41 0.77
C ASN A 661 -8.08 -13.86 0.26
N ARG A 662 -9.22 -14.58 0.25
CA ARG A 662 -9.29 -15.92 -0.37
C ARG A 662 -8.98 -15.86 -1.87
N GLY A 663 -9.51 -14.87 -2.58
CA GLY A 663 -9.28 -14.69 -4.01
C GLY A 663 -7.83 -14.32 -4.31
N GLU A 664 -7.22 -13.44 -3.52
CA GLU A 664 -5.81 -13.06 -3.66
C GLU A 664 -4.86 -14.25 -3.41
N ALA A 665 -5.05 -14.98 -2.31
CA ALA A 665 -4.29 -16.19 -2.02
C ALA A 665 -4.47 -17.26 -3.12
N ALA A 666 -5.68 -17.38 -3.69
CA ALA A 666 -5.94 -18.32 -4.76
C ALA A 666 -5.30 -17.91 -6.09
N ASN A 667 -5.20 -16.61 -6.40
CA ASN A 667 -4.45 -16.12 -7.56
C ASN A 667 -2.99 -16.57 -7.49
N GLU A 668 -2.35 -16.40 -6.33
CA GLU A 668 -0.96 -16.81 -6.12
C GLU A 668 -0.78 -18.33 -6.18
N LEU A 669 -1.69 -19.08 -5.56
CA LEU A 669 -1.67 -20.55 -5.60
C LEU A 669 -1.82 -21.09 -7.02
N VAL A 670 -2.77 -20.57 -7.79
CA VAL A 670 -2.98 -20.97 -9.19
C VAL A 670 -1.74 -20.65 -10.03
N ALA A 671 -1.14 -19.47 -9.86
CA ALA A 671 0.09 -19.11 -10.57
C ALA A 671 1.24 -20.09 -10.26
N LEU A 672 1.46 -20.43 -8.99
CA LEU A 672 2.49 -21.37 -8.55
C LEU A 672 2.25 -22.80 -9.09
N LEU A 673 1.01 -23.28 -9.02
CA LEU A 673 0.65 -24.61 -9.53
C LEU A 673 0.87 -24.70 -11.04
N ARG A 674 0.54 -23.66 -11.80
CA ARG A 674 0.80 -23.61 -13.25
C ARG A 674 2.28 -23.57 -13.56
N ALA A 675 3.05 -22.73 -12.86
CA ALA A 675 4.50 -22.61 -13.05
C ALA A 675 5.23 -23.94 -12.79
N THR A 676 4.69 -24.78 -11.90
CA THR A 676 5.23 -26.10 -11.57
C THR A 676 4.61 -27.26 -12.38
N GLY A 677 3.77 -26.96 -13.37
CA GLY A 677 3.15 -27.97 -14.25
C GLY A 677 2.02 -28.78 -13.59
N GLN A 678 1.49 -28.35 -12.45
CA GLN A 678 0.38 -28.98 -11.72
C GLN A 678 -0.99 -28.47 -12.21
N ASP A 679 -1.21 -28.49 -13.53
CA ASP A 679 -2.40 -27.92 -14.17
C ASP A 679 -3.72 -28.47 -13.61
N ALA A 680 -3.79 -29.78 -13.35
CA ALA A 680 -5.01 -30.42 -12.84
C ALA A 680 -5.39 -29.94 -11.43
N ARG A 681 -4.40 -29.65 -10.59
CA ARG A 681 -4.62 -29.14 -9.23
C ARG A 681 -5.04 -27.67 -9.26
N ALA A 682 -4.48 -26.89 -10.20
CA ALA A 682 -4.93 -25.52 -10.43
C ALA A 682 -6.42 -25.47 -10.83
N GLU A 683 -6.87 -26.38 -11.70
CA GLU A 683 -8.31 -26.51 -12.06
C GLU A 683 -9.18 -26.91 -10.85
N GLU A 684 -8.69 -27.77 -9.97
CA GLU A 684 -9.39 -28.15 -8.74
C GLU A 684 -9.61 -26.93 -7.84
N ILE A 685 -8.55 -26.14 -7.59
CA ILE A 685 -8.64 -24.90 -6.80
C ILE A 685 -9.63 -23.92 -7.41
N LEU A 686 -9.56 -23.68 -8.72
CA LEU A 686 -10.49 -22.80 -9.44
C LEU A 686 -11.95 -23.27 -9.28
N GLY A 687 -12.19 -24.59 -9.25
CA GLY A 687 -13.52 -25.15 -9.02
C GLY A 687 -14.05 -24.98 -7.58
N THR A 688 -13.21 -24.59 -6.63
CA THR A 688 -13.62 -24.33 -5.23
C THR A 688 -13.94 -22.86 -4.93
N LEU A 689 -13.53 -21.95 -5.81
CA LEU A 689 -13.79 -20.51 -5.72
C LEU A 689 -15.22 -20.23 -6.19
#